data_AF-A0A969KNU1-F1
#
_entry.id   AF-A0A969KNU1-F1
#
_cell.length_a   1.000
_cell.length_b   1.000
_cell.length_c   1.000
_cell.angle_alpha   90.00
_cell.angle_beta   90.00
_cell.angle_gamma   90.00
#
_symmetry.space_group_name_H-M   'P 1'
#
loop_
_entity.id
_entity.type
_entity.pdbx_description
1 polymer ?
#
loop_
_entity_poly.entity_id
_entity_poly.type
_entity_poly.pdbx_seq_one_letter_code
_entity_poly.pdbx_strand_id
1 'polypeptide(L)'
;MEFIFTLLAGIPFLAPPTLAGWGVWFLLLAILIYVLYRGRTYQSQMSWGLFLTFFVLIPITTLFIGLRFTTASARPLPGLPADAPGSALMVFSAMPWLLGGGMLGPVPAAMLGAFAGLLRGAWDSYSLFSILELGFLAAWFSINMRQRYRTRSYQLLRQPLVGALLLIPFHTFFYVISALFTQWGIDSTAPITARLDFALSNAGIVTLAFGGEMLIGGLIAQIISVAFPTLWGGKQPLQPSPGEKSLESRFLFAVGAFILMLLLTLLIGDWYVAGKAARELLEDRLSSAGESASQSVPFFLETGQNLAVQLASDPRLLEASGDELRSLIGSRIQAVPYFDQFIVLDTVTKEVLAVYPPSDVNTLRLYPDEDAGVLLATNGVLTQIYSIPPATVEESSRVSFMVAIVDFTGQVQRVLIGRTTLQSNPLTLPLIESLNNMNDLGGNGMLLNENNRIIYHSDKTQVLSTYNGQQGSQAFFYDDTAADGTRELVYYQPVLGRPWAIVLKVPAQRAQQIALNIAMPLALMIIFLAFVAMISLRLGLRVVTGSLQGLAAEANRIAQGQLDHPLQVKGEDEVAQLRRAFEQMRSSLQARLEEINQLLRVSQGVASSLEMQDAVKPVLEAILSTGANSVRVALSPNI
;
A
#
# COMPACT_ATOMS: atom_id res chain seq x y z
N MET A 1 19.68 -14.76 -5.91
CA MET A 1 20.67 -13.97 -5.16
C MET A 1 21.95 -13.99 -5.98
N GLU A 2 22.48 -12.83 -6.29
CA GLU A 2 23.70 -12.68 -7.09
C GLU A 2 24.71 -11.85 -6.33
N PHE A 3 25.98 -12.26 -6.35
CA PHE A 3 27.06 -11.49 -5.75
C PHE A 3 27.42 -10.31 -6.65
N ILE A 4 27.44 -9.11 -6.09
CA ILE A 4 27.80 -7.88 -6.79
C ILE A 4 29.07 -7.32 -6.19
N PHE A 5 30.12 -7.22 -7.00
CA PHE A 5 31.36 -6.59 -6.58
C PHE A 5 31.22 -5.07 -6.44
N THR A 6 30.48 -4.41 -7.34
CA THR A 6 30.24 -2.97 -7.30
C THR A 6 28.91 -2.55 -7.92
N LEU A 7 28.28 -1.51 -7.36
CA LEU A 7 27.12 -0.83 -7.96
C LEU A 7 27.48 0.06 -9.15
N LEU A 8 28.77 0.40 -9.32
CA LEU A 8 29.24 1.27 -10.42
C LEU A 8 29.03 0.65 -11.81
N ALA A 9 28.72 -0.65 -11.89
CA ALA A 9 28.32 -1.30 -13.13
C ALA A 9 26.95 -0.80 -13.65
N GLY A 10 26.11 -0.22 -12.78
CA GLY A 10 24.84 0.39 -13.16
C GLY A 10 24.98 1.85 -13.59
N ILE A 11 24.01 2.33 -14.38
CA ILE A 11 23.95 3.74 -14.80
C ILE A 11 23.50 4.59 -13.61
N PRO A 12 24.29 5.60 -13.19
CA PRO A 12 23.85 6.50 -12.13
C PRO A 12 22.68 7.35 -12.61
N PHE A 13 21.55 7.26 -11.90
CA PHE A 13 20.36 8.06 -12.18
C PHE A 13 19.65 8.43 -10.88
N LEU A 14 19.42 9.72 -10.67
CA LEU A 14 18.66 10.25 -9.54
C LEU A 14 17.31 10.75 -10.05
N ALA A 15 16.27 9.96 -9.84
CA ALA A 15 14.94 10.34 -10.29
C ALA A 15 14.39 11.52 -9.45
N PRO A 16 13.82 12.55 -10.11
CA PRO A 16 13.17 13.66 -9.41
C PRO A 16 11.89 13.20 -8.69
N PRO A 17 11.54 13.84 -7.56
CA PRO A 17 10.19 13.76 -7.03
C PRO A 17 9.19 14.34 -8.03
N THR A 18 7.96 13.82 -8.00
CA THR A 18 6.80 14.46 -8.64
C THR A 18 6.53 15.86 -8.07
N LEU A 19 5.67 16.66 -8.73
CA LEU A 19 5.25 17.97 -8.22
C LEU A 19 4.72 17.91 -6.78
N ALA A 20 3.83 16.95 -6.48
CA ALA A 20 3.37 16.70 -5.11
C ALA A 20 4.49 16.15 -4.21
N GLY A 21 5.36 15.31 -4.79
CA GLY A 21 6.53 14.74 -4.14
C GLY A 21 7.52 15.79 -3.62
N TRP A 22 7.70 16.91 -4.31
CA TRP A 22 8.53 18.01 -3.82
C TRP A 22 8.00 18.58 -2.50
N GLY A 23 6.68 18.71 -2.36
CA GLY A 23 6.05 19.13 -1.09
C GLY A 23 6.38 18.16 0.04
N VAL A 24 6.28 16.85 -0.21
CA VAL A 24 6.64 15.80 0.76
C VAL A 24 8.14 15.84 1.08
N TRP A 25 8.99 16.03 0.08
CA TRP A 25 10.44 16.10 0.24
C TRP A 25 10.85 17.28 1.12
N PHE A 26 10.31 18.48 0.88
CA PHE A 26 10.57 19.65 1.75
C PHE A 26 10.02 19.48 3.16
N LEU A 27 8.86 18.82 3.31
CA LEU A 27 8.31 18.49 4.62
C LEU A 27 9.22 17.53 5.39
N LEU A 28 9.75 16.49 4.74
CA LEU A 28 10.70 15.57 5.34
C LEU A 28 12.02 16.26 5.70
N LEU A 29 12.50 17.18 4.86
CA LEU A 29 13.67 18.01 5.17
C LEU A 29 13.41 18.90 6.40
N ALA A 30 12.25 19.54 6.48
CA ALA A 30 11.86 20.36 7.64
C ALA A 30 11.77 19.53 8.93
N ILE A 31 11.21 18.33 8.85
CA ILE A 31 11.19 17.37 9.96
C ILE A 31 12.60 16.97 10.37
N LEU A 32 13.48 16.66 9.42
CA LEU A 32 14.88 16.31 9.69
C LEU A 32 15.59 17.47 10.41
N ILE A 33 15.45 18.70 9.91
CA ILE A 33 16.02 19.90 10.54
C ILE A 33 15.47 20.08 11.96
N TYR A 34 14.16 19.89 12.15
CA TYR A 34 13.52 19.98 13.47
C TYR A 34 14.05 18.92 14.45
N VAL A 35 14.18 17.66 14.00
CA VAL A 35 14.74 16.56 14.79
C VAL A 35 16.19 16.84 15.15
N LEU A 36 17.00 17.34 14.21
CA LEU A 36 18.39 17.73 14.46
C LEU A 36 18.48 18.90 15.43
N TYR A 37 17.60 19.91 15.29
CA TYR A 37 17.54 21.06 16.19
C TYR A 37 17.23 20.64 17.63
N ARG A 38 16.21 19.78 17.83
CA ARG A 38 15.87 19.22 19.15
C ARG A 38 16.96 18.28 19.68
N GLY A 39 17.59 17.53 18.77
CA GLY A 39 18.67 16.59 19.03
C GLY A 39 20.01 17.22 19.39
N ARG A 40 20.16 18.56 19.26
CA ARG A 40 21.39 19.28 19.64
C ARG A 40 21.83 19.05 21.09
N THR A 41 20.88 18.76 21.98
CA THR A 41 21.16 18.42 23.39
C THR A 41 21.97 17.13 23.56
N TYR A 42 21.96 16.24 22.57
CA TYR A 42 22.71 14.98 22.54
C TYR A 42 24.03 15.08 21.77
N GLN A 43 24.33 16.24 21.20
CA GLN A 43 25.52 16.47 20.38
C GLN A 43 26.80 16.35 21.23
N SER A 44 27.80 15.65 20.70
CA SER A 44 29.15 15.60 21.30
C SER A 44 30.03 16.69 20.71
N GLN A 45 31.19 16.93 21.34
CA GLN A 45 32.26 17.69 20.70
C GLN A 45 32.65 17.00 19.39
N MET A 46 32.59 17.75 18.29
CA MET A 46 32.82 17.24 16.95
C MET A 46 34.30 16.89 16.77
N SER A 47 34.62 15.62 16.58
CA SER A 47 35.94 15.18 16.16
C SER A 47 36.02 15.12 14.64
N TRP A 48 36.48 16.22 14.04
CA TRP A 48 36.60 16.37 12.59
C TRP A 48 37.39 15.26 11.91
N GLY A 49 38.44 14.73 12.57
CA GLY A 49 39.21 13.60 12.05
C GLY A 49 38.35 12.34 11.84
N LEU A 50 37.58 11.92 12.84
CA LEU A 50 36.70 10.75 12.73
C LEU A 50 35.57 10.98 11.73
N PHE A 51 35.01 12.19 11.67
CA PHE A 51 34.00 12.55 10.68
C PHE A 51 34.54 12.41 9.25
N LEU A 52 35.73 12.99 8.98
CA LEU A 52 36.38 12.89 7.67
C LEU A 52 36.72 11.44 7.31
N THR A 53 37.20 10.64 8.27
CA THR A 53 37.46 9.21 8.04
C THR A 53 36.19 8.49 7.60
N PHE A 54 35.08 8.64 8.32
CA PHE A 54 33.81 8.01 7.92
C PHE A 54 33.26 8.56 6.61
N PHE A 55 33.44 9.87 6.35
CA PHE A 55 33.03 10.49 5.09
C PHE A 55 33.73 9.89 3.88
N VAL A 56 35.05 9.66 3.97
CA VAL A 56 35.86 9.00 2.92
C VAL A 56 35.57 7.51 2.83
N LEU A 57 35.15 6.87 3.93
CA LEU A 57 34.80 5.45 3.95
C LEU A 57 33.48 5.17 3.20
N ILE A 58 32.53 6.10 3.24
CA ILE A 58 31.16 5.92 2.68
C ILE A 58 31.16 5.46 1.22
N PRO A 59 31.87 6.08 0.26
CA PRO A 59 31.88 5.62 -1.12
C PRO A 59 32.35 4.18 -1.26
N ILE A 60 33.35 3.78 -0.49
CA ILE A 60 33.90 2.42 -0.52
C ILE A 60 32.88 1.43 0.05
N THR A 61 32.32 1.72 1.22
CA THR A 61 31.41 0.79 1.91
C THR A 61 30.01 0.72 1.29
N THR A 62 29.58 1.77 0.60
CA THR A 62 28.23 1.87 0.01
C THR A 62 28.19 1.34 -1.42
N LEU A 63 29.29 1.41 -2.17
CA LEU A 63 29.31 1.03 -3.58
C LEU A 63 29.95 -0.33 -3.85
N PHE A 64 30.66 -0.94 -2.90
CA PHE A 64 31.39 -2.19 -3.10
C PHE A 64 30.95 -3.28 -2.14
N ILE A 65 31.02 -4.53 -2.61
CA ILE A 65 30.71 -5.77 -1.88
C ILE A 65 29.25 -5.83 -1.42
N GLY A 66 28.41 -6.44 -2.26
CA GLY A 66 27.00 -6.63 -1.97
C GLY A 66 26.40 -7.91 -2.54
N LEU A 67 25.17 -8.18 -2.14
CA LEU A 67 24.33 -9.26 -2.65
C LEU A 67 23.06 -8.62 -3.22
N ARG A 68 22.76 -8.87 -4.49
CA ARG A 68 21.50 -8.43 -5.09
C ARG A 68 20.45 -9.52 -4.97
N PHE A 69 19.32 -9.11 -4.41
CA PHE A 69 18.14 -9.96 -4.29
C PHE A 69 17.18 -9.62 -5.43
N THR A 70 16.97 -10.60 -6.30
CA THR A 70 15.89 -10.60 -7.29
C THR A 70 14.92 -11.71 -6.92
N THR A 71 13.63 -11.47 -7.10
CA THR A 71 12.59 -12.50 -6.98
C THR A 71 11.74 -12.45 -8.24
N ALA A 72 11.06 -13.56 -8.57
CA ALA A 72 10.08 -13.58 -9.66
C ALA A 72 8.91 -12.60 -9.44
N SER A 73 8.72 -12.16 -8.19
CA SER A 73 7.71 -11.19 -7.78
C SER A 73 8.20 -9.74 -7.86
N ALA A 74 9.51 -9.50 -8.02
CA ALA A 74 10.07 -8.17 -8.18
C ALA A 74 9.53 -7.52 -9.47
N ARG A 75 9.38 -6.20 -9.44
CA ARG A 75 8.73 -5.45 -10.53
C ARG A 75 9.66 -4.41 -11.14
N PRO A 76 9.54 -4.16 -12.45
CA PRO A 76 10.29 -3.12 -13.14
C PRO A 76 9.87 -1.73 -12.65
N LEU A 77 10.75 -0.75 -12.87
CA LEU A 77 10.46 0.63 -12.50
C LEU A 77 9.23 1.14 -13.28
N PRO A 78 8.25 1.79 -12.62
CA PRO A 78 7.08 2.30 -13.31
C PRO A 78 7.44 3.25 -14.46
N GLY A 79 6.97 2.95 -15.67
CA GLY A 79 7.20 3.75 -16.88
C GLY A 79 8.54 3.50 -17.57
N LEU A 80 9.28 2.44 -17.21
CA LEU A 80 10.51 2.03 -17.89
C LEU A 80 10.42 0.54 -18.27
N PRO A 81 10.59 0.18 -19.56
CA PRO A 81 10.70 -1.21 -19.99
C PRO A 81 12.11 -1.72 -19.67
N ALA A 82 12.36 -2.03 -18.40
CA ALA A 82 13.64 -2.55 -17.90
C ALA A 82 13.38 -3.71 -16.94
N ASP A 83 14.34 -4.62 -16.75
CA ASP A 83 14.22 -5.67 -15.73
C ASP A 83 14.00 -5.09 -14.33
N ALA A 84 13.31 -5.84 -13.47
CA ALA A 84 13.10 -5.44 -12.08
C ALA A 84 14.43 -5.12 -11.40
N PRO A 85 14.67 -3.87 -10.95
CA PRO A 85 15.88 -3.57 -10.20
C PRO A 85 15.77 -4.27 -8.85
N GLY A 86 16.37 -5.45 -8.74
CA GLY A 86 16.49 -6.13 -7.45
C GLY A 86 17.15 -5.20 -6.43
N SER A 87 16.86 -5.39 -5.14
CA SER A 87 17.47 -4.56 -4.09
C SER A 87 18.86 -5.09 -3.74
N ALA A 88 19.85 -4.19 -3.66
CA ALA A 88 21.20 -4.53 -3.25
C ALA A 88 21.38 -4.42 -1.73
N LEU A 89 21.73 -5.54 -1.09
CA LEU A 89 22.31 -5.54 0.25
C LEU A 89 23.79 -5.24 0.13
N MET A 90 24.22 -4.08 0.60
CA MET A 90 25.63 -3.70 0.68
C MET A 90 26.17 -3.98 2.07
N VAL A 91 27.09 -4.94 2.16
CA VAL A 91 27.47 -5.59 3.44
C VAL A 91 27.97 -4.57 4.47
N PHE A 92 28.68 -3.52 4.03
CA PHE A 92 29.33 -2.55 4.91
C PHE A 92 28.70 -1.16 4.89
N SER A 93 27.64 -0.93 4.09
CA SER A 93 27.08 0.41 3.86
C SER A 93 26.57 1.09 5.13
N ALA A 94 26.04 0.29 6.06
CA ALA A 94 25.49 0.75 7.32
C ALA A 94 26.58 1.23 8.31
N MET A 95 27.82 0.73 8.17
CA MET A 95 28.86 0.91 9.16
C MET A 95 29.24 2.38 9.41
N PRO A 96 29.58 3.21 8.39
CA PRO A 96 30.14 4.54 8.65
C PRO A 96 29.15 5.47 9.37
N TRP A 97 27.87 5.44 9.00
CA TRP A 97 26.87 6.32 9.59
C TRP A 97 26.32 5.80 10.92
N LEU A 98 26.24 4.47 11.14
CA LEU A 98 25.92 3.91 12.46
C LEU A 98 27.03 4.24 13.48
N LEU A 99 28.30 4.05 13.11
CA LEU A 99 29.44 4.41 13.97
C LEU A 99 29.51 5.92 14.20
N GLY A 100 29.29 6.72 13.16
CA GLY A 100 29.13 8.18 13.28
C GLY A 100 28.01 8.56 14.25
N GLY A 101 26.87 7.86 14.22
CA GLY A 101 25.76 8.03 15.16
C GLY A 101 26.14 7.75 16.61
N GLY A 102 26.86 6.66 16.85
CA GLY A 102 27.38 6.30 18.17
C GLY A 102 28.41 7.29 18.71
N MET A 103 29.38 7.68 17.89
CA MET A 103 30.59 8.39 18.33
C MET A 103 30.51 9.92 18.18
N LEU A 104 29.93 10.44 17.09
CA LEU A 104 30.00 11.87 16.73
C LEU A 104 28.73 12.66 17.11
N GLY A 105 27.56 12.01 17.14
CA GLY A 105 26.28 12.63 17.50
C GLY A 105 25.32 12.82 16.32
N PRO A 106 24.12 13.39 16.56
CA PRO A 106 23.04 13.36 15.57
C PRO A 106 23.31 14.13 14.29
N VAL A 107 23.93 15.31 14.37
CA VAL A 107 24.23 16.15 13.19
C VAL A 107 25.24 15.48 12.25
N PRO A 108 26.45 15.06 12.70
CA PRO A 108 27.39 14.35 11.85
C PRO A 108 26.82 13.04 11.32
N ALA A 109 26.05 12.30 12.12
CA ALA A 109 25.40 11.08 11.67
C ALA A 109 24.43 11.34 10.52
N ALA A 110 23.60 12.38 10.61
CA ALA A 110 22.68 12.75 9.54
C ALA A 110 23.42 13.15 8.25
N MET A 111 24.54 13.88 8.36
CA MET A 111 25.36 14.24 7.19
C MET A 111 25.98 13.00 6.53
N LEU A 112 26.52 12.08 7.32
CA LEU A 112 27.07 10.81 6.84
C LEU A 112 25.97 9.94 6.20
N GLY A 113 24.81 9.84 6.84
CA GLY A 113 23.64 9.14 6.32
C GLY A 113 23.13 9.76 5.02
N ALA A 114 23.02 11.08 4.94
CA ALA A 114 22.58 11.78 3.73
C ALA A 114 23.55 11.58 2.56
N PHE A 115 24.86 11.56 2.83
CA PHE A 115 25.86 11.28 1.79
C PHE A 115 25.80 9.82 1.31
N ALA A 116 25.66 8.85 2.23
CA ALA A 116 25.40 7.46 1.87
C ALA A 116 24.09 7.33 1.07
N GLY A 117 23.06 8.11 1.43
CA GLY A 117 21.75 8.16 0.79
C GLY A 117 21.81 8.74 -0.61
N LEU A 118 22.70 9.69 -0.87
CA LEU A 118 22.95 10.23 -2.21
C LEU A 118 23.55 9.16 -3.13
N LEU A 119 24.53 8.39 -2.64
CA LEU A 119 25.13 7.30 -3.40
C LEU A 119 24.12 6.16 -3.66
N ARG A 120 23.37 5.75 -2.64
CA ARG A 120 22.27 4.78 -2.77
C ARG A 120 21.20 5.25 -3.75
N GLY A 121 20.80 6.50 -3.62
CA GLY A 121 19.78 7.13 -4.46
C GLY A 121 20.20 7.21 -5.92
N ALA A 122 21.50 7.24 -6.23
CA ALA A 122 22.00 7.29 -7.61
C ALA A 122 22.16 5.91 -8.26
N TRP A 123 22.51 4.87 -7.51
CA TRP A 123 22.88 3.56 -8.10
C TRP A 123 21.98 2.37 -7.71
N ASP A 124 21.14 2.50 -6.68
CA ASP A 124 20.32 1.39 -6.16
C ASP A 124 18.85 1.77 -6.09
N SER A 125 18.51 2.81 -5.32
CA SER A 125 17.12 3.23 -5.09
C SER A 125 16.57 4.15 -6.18
N TYR A 126 17.43 4.74 -7.01
CA TYR A 126 17.07 5.68 -8.07
C TYR A 126 16.13 6.80 -7.59
N SER A 127 16.34 7.37 -6.39
CA SER A 127 15.42 8.34 -5.77
C SER A 127 16.16 9.41 -4.98
N LEU A 128 15.74 10.67 -5.14
CA LEU A 128 16.20 11.80 -4.32
C LEU A 128 15.75 11.75 -2.85
N PHE A 129 14.74 10.93 -2.53
CA PHE A 129 14.29 10.75 -1.14
C PHE A 129 15.31 10.00 -0.28
N SER A 130 16.15 9.14 -0.87
CA SER A 130 17.14 8.34 -0.16
C SER A 130 18.13 9.19 0.66
N ILE A 131 18.40 10.43 0.21
CA ILE A 131 19.23 11.40 0.93
C ILE A 131 18.61 11.75 2.28
N LEU A 132 17.33 12.13 2.29
CA LEU A 132 16.64 12.53 3.51
C LEU A 132 16.35 11.33 4.40
N GLU A 133 16.01 10.19 3.79
CA GLU A 133 15.72 8.95 4.48
C GLU A 133 16.91 8.46 5.32
N LEU A 134 18.07 8.20 4.70
CA LEU A 134 19.23 7.72 5.44
C LEU A 134 19.77 8.79 6.40
N GLY A 135 19.65 10.08 6.07
CA GLY A 135 19.94 11.17 6.99
C GLY A 135 19.07 11.14 8.25
N PHE A 136 17.76 10.91 8.08
CA PHE A 136 16.81 10.77 9.19
C PHE A 136 17.07 9.53 10.03
N LEU A 137 17.27 8.37 9.39
CA LEU A 137 17.56 7.11 10.09
C LEU A 137 18.85 7.21 10.90
N ALA A 138 19.90 7.83 10.35
CA ALA A 138 21.16 8.06 11.06
C ALA A 138 21.02 9.01 12.25
N ALA A 139 20.27 10.11 12.09
CA ALA A 139 19.95 11.03 13.18
C ALA A 139 19.17 10.32 14.30
N TRP A 140 18.14 9.56 13.91
CA TRP A 140 17.28 8.83 14.83
C TRP A 140 18.07 7.77 15.61
N PHE A 141 18.90 6.98 14.93
CA PHE A 141 19.81 6.02 15.56
C PHE A 141 20.72 6.70 16.60
N SER A 142 21.33 7.83 16.24
CA SER A 142 22.21 8.58 17.15
C SER A 142 21.48 9.05 18.41
N ILE A 143 20.25 9.57 18.27
CA ILE A 143 19.43 10.02 19.41
C ILE A 143 19.08 8.83 20.32
N ASN A 144 18.68 7.68 19.76
CA ASN A 144 18.38 6.48 20.54
C ASN A 144 19.59 5.95 21.31
N MET A 145 20.78 6.00 20.71
CA MET A 145 22.01 5.57 21.38
C MET A 145 22.43 6.50 22.53
N ARG A 146 22.05 7.79 22.46
CA ARG A 146 22.51 8.85 23.38
C ARG A 146 21.45 9.24 24.42
N GLN A 147 20.25 8.69 24.32
CA GLN A 147 19.20 8.93 25.31
C GLN A 147 19.63 8.45 26.69
N ARG A 148 19.16 9.15 27.74
CA ARG A 148 19.63 8.94 29.12
C ARG A 148 18.61 8.22 30.00
N TYR A 149 17.56 7.66 29.42
CA TYR A 149 16.46 7.09 30.20
C TYR A 149 16.81 5.74 30.81
N ARG A 150 16.37 5.53 32.07
CA ARG A 150 16.65 4.29 32.83
C ARG A 150 15.67 3.13 32.59
N THR A 151 14.52 3.37 31.97
CA THR A 151 13.46 2.36 31.80
C THR A 151 13.90 1.25 30.83
N ARG A 152 13.47 0.00 31.05
CA ARG A 152 13.91 -1.19 30.27
C ARG A 152 13.78 -1.01 28.75
N SER A 153 12.69 -0.44 28.25
CA SER A 153 12.49 -0.18 26.82
C SER A 153 13.56 0.75 26.23
N TYR A 154 13.90 1.81 26.94
CA TYR A 154 14.95 2.75 26.54
C TYR A 154 16.37 2.18 26.73
N GLN A 155 16.56 1.23 27.62
CA GLN A 155 17.81 0.48 27.73
C GLN A 155 18.02 -0.43 26.52
N LEU A 156 16.98 -1.12 26.05
CA LEU A 156 17.03 -1.92 24.82
C LEU A 156 17.30 -1.05 23.60
N LEU A 157 16.62 0.09 23.47
CA LEU A 157 16.87 1.07 22.39
C LEU A 157 18.30 1.63 22.40
N ARG A 158 18.99 1.60 23.54
CA ARG A 158 20.39 2.01 23.65
C ARG A 158 21.35 0.90 23.22
N GLN A 159 20.92 -0.33 22.94
CA GLN A 159 21.84 -1.33 22.40
C GLN A 159 22.00 -1.09 20.90
N PRO A 160 23.22 -0.88 20.36
CA PRO A 160 23.43 -0.60 18.94
C PRO A 160 22.75 -1.59 17.99
N LEU A 161 22.79 -2.89 18.31
CA LEU A 161 22.15 -3.92 17.49
C LEU A 161 20.62 -3.74 17.45
N VAL A 162 19.99 -3.60 18.62
CA VAL A 162 18.53 -3.42 18.72
C VAL A 162 18.11 -2.09 18.09
N GLY A 163 18.87 -1.02 18.34
CA GLY A 163 18.64 0.30 17.74
C GLY A 163 18.72 0.27 16.22
N ALA A 164 19.66 -0.48 15.63
CA ALA A 164 19.78 -0.64 14.19
C ALA A 164 18.63 -1.47 13.60
N LEU A 165 18.28 -2.61 14.22
CA LEU A 165 17.16 -3.45 13.78
C LEU A 165 15.81 -2.72 13.85
N LEU A 166 15.64 -1.82 14.82
CA LEU A 166 14.42 -1.00 14.92
C LEU A 166 14.29 0.05 13.81
N LEU A 167 15.33 0.30 13.00
CA LEU A 167 15.24 1.18 11.83
C LEU A 167 14.54 0.51 10.65
N ILE A 168 14.48 -0.83 10.61
CA ILE A 168 13.89 -1.61 9.52
C ILE A 168 12.44 -1.18 9.21
N PRO A 169 11.50 -1.15 10.16
CA PRO A 169 10.12 -0.74 9.87
C PRO A 169 10.01 0.72 9.43
N PHE A 170 10.90 1.62 9.92
CA PHE A 170 10.94 3.00 9.46
C PHE A 170 11.43 3.07 8.01
N HIS A 171 12.48 2.34 7.65
CA HIS A 171 12.97 2.25 6.28
C HIS A 171 11.88 1.74 5.33
N THR A 172 11.18 0.65 5.67
CA THR A 172 10.07 0.14 4.84
C THR A 172 8.99 1.20 4.63
N PHE A 173 8.63 1.96 5.68
CA PHE A 173 7.67 3.05 5.57
C PHE A 173 8.16 4.20 4.67
N PHE A 174 9.40 4.64 4.85
CA PHE A 174 10.02 5.67 4.03
C PHE A 174 10.17 5.23 2.57
N TYR A 175 10.49 3.96 2.33
CA TYR A 175 10.57 3.38 0.99
C TYR A 175 9.22 3.45 0.27
N VAL A 176 8.12 3.09 0.93
CA VAL A 176 6.78 3.19 0.32
C VAL A 176 6.43 4.64 -0.03
N ILE A 177 6.72 5.59 0.86
CA ILE A 177 6.52 7.02 0.59
C ILE A 177 7.40 7.48 -0.58
N SER A 178 8.69 7.15 -0.55
CA SER A 178 9.64 7.47 -1.61
C SER A 178 9.13 6.95 -2.95
N ALA A 179 8.70 5.69 -3.01
CA ALA A 179 8.27 5.06 -4.23
C ALA A 179 6.97 5.66 -4.80
N LEU A 180 6.03 6.07 -3.95
CA LEU A 180 4.80 6.74 -4.37
C LEU A 180 5.06 8.09 -5.05
N PHE A 181 6.05 8.83 -4.55
CA PHE A 181 6.30 10.21 -4.95
C PHE A 181 7.48 10.39 -5.90
N THR A 182 8.25 9.34 -6.21
CA THR A 182 9.35 9.38 -7.17
C THR A 182 8.85 9.20 -8.62
N GLN A 183 9.44 9.93 -9.55
CA GLN A 183 9.14 9.84 -10.98
C GLN A 183 10.34 9.27 -11.75
N TRP A 184 10.34 7.95 -11.98
CA TRP A 184 11.44 7.26 -12.68
C TRP A 184 11.36 7.37 -14.22
N GLY A 185 10.16 7.40 -14.80
CA GLY A 185 9.94 7.49 -16.24
C GLY A 185 9.79 8.92 -16.78
N ILE A 186 9.97 9.06 -18.11
CA ILE A 186 9.81 10.33 -18.85
C ILE A 186 8.32 10.74 -18.88
N ASP A 187 7.42 9.75 -18.96
CA ASP A 187 5.99 9.98 -18.95
C ASP A 187 5.47 10.16 -17.52
N SER A 188 4.98 11.38 -17.22
CA SER A 188 4.35 11.74 -15.95
C SER A 188 3.01 11.04 -15.69
N THR A 189 2.59 10.13 -16.59
CA THR A 189 1.26 9.52 -16.65
C THR A 189 1.10 8.24 -15.85
N ALA A 190 2.20 7.64 -15.33
CA ALA A 190 2.10 6.44 -14.51
C ALA A 190 1.23 6.72 -13.26
N PRO A 191 0.07 6.05 -13.11
CA PRO A 191 -0.87 6.36 -12.04
C PRO A 191 -0.27 6.01 -10.67
N ILE A 192 -0.76 6.68 -9.63
CA ILE A 192 -0.32 6.46 -8.23
C ILE A 192 -0.46 4.98 -7.84
N THR A 193 -1.48 4.30 -8.38
CA THR A 193 -1.72 2.85 -8.18
C THR A 193 -0.56 2.00 -8.67
N ALA A 194 -0.02 2.26 -9.86
CA ALA A 194 1.12 1.51 -10.40
C ALA A 194 2.38 1.67 -9.52
N ARG A 195 2.60 2.87 -8.98
CA ARG A 195 3.72 3.13 -8.06
C ARG A 195 3.52 2.47 -6.69
N LEU A 196 2.28 2.44 -6.20
CA LEU A 196 1.92 1.73 -4.98
C LEU A 196 2.13 0.22 -5.14
N ASP A 197 1.71 -0.36 -6.29
CA ASP A 197 1.94 -1.78 -6.60
C ASP A 197 3.43 -2.12 -6.59
N PHE A 198 4.22 -1.30 -7.27
CA PHE A 198 5.68 -1.43 -7.29
C PHE A 198 6.26 -1.37 -5.88
N ALA A 199 5.85 -0.38 -5.08
CA ALA A 199 6.32 -0.20 -3.71
C ALA A 199 6.00 -1.43 -2.84
N LEU A 200 4.75 -1.89 -2.86
CA LEU A 200 4.30 -3.02 -2.04
C LEU A 200 4.90 -4.34 -2.50
N SER A 201 5.00 -4.58 -3.81
CA SER A 201 5.58 -5.79 -4.38
C SER A 201 7.07 -5.93 -4.06
N ASN A 202 7.82 -4.81 -4.06
CA ASN A 202 9.25 -4.82 -3.78
C ASN A 202 9.59 -4.61 -2.28
N ALA A 203 8.63 -4.17 -1.45
CA ALA A 203 8.86 -3.84 -0.04
C ALA A 203 9.52 -4.98 0.75
N GLY A 204 9.10 -6.23 0.50
CA GLY A 204 9.68 -7.41 1.18
C GLY A 204 11.17 -7.60 0.89
N ILE A 205 11.58 -7.42 -0.38
CA ILE A 205 12.98 -7.59 -0.82
C ILE A 205 13.84 -6.45 -0.28
N VAL A 206 13.33 -5.22 -0.34
CA VAL A 206 14.01 -4.02 0.19
C VAL A 206 14.19 -4.13 1.70
N THR A 207 13.15 -4.59 2.41
CA THR A 207 13.19 -4.79 3.86
C THR A 207 14.19 -5.87 4.26
N LEU A 208 14.27 -6.96 3.49
CA LEU A 208 15.24 -8.02 3.70
C LEU A 208 16.68 -7.54 3.45
N ALA A 209 16.91 -6.85 2.33
CA ALA A 209 18.21 -6.31 1.98
C ALA A 209 18.70 -5.34 3.08
N PHE A 210 17.90 -4.32 3.41
CA PHE A 210 18.23 -3.37 4.47
C PHE A 210 18.36 -4.03 5.85
N GLY A 211 17.52 -5.02 6.16
CA GLY A 211 17.58 -5.77 7.41
C GLY A 211 18.90 -6.51 7.60
N GLY A 212 19.45 -7.09 6.53
CA GLY A 212 20.77 -7.72 6.56
C GLY A 212 21.90 -6.71 6.82
N GLU A 213 21.82 -5.51 6.24
CA GLU A 213 22.77 -4.42 6.49
C GLU A 213 22.70 -3.93 7.94
N MET A 214 21.48 -3.78 8.48
CA MET A 214 21.27 -3.37 9.86
C MET A 214 21.77 -4.43 10.84
N LEU A 215 21.65 -5.71 10.51
CA LEU A 215 22.19 -6.79 11.33
C LEU A 215 23.72 -6.75 11.36
N ILE A 216 24.37 -6.66 10.20
CA ILE A 216 25.84 -6.63 10.11
C ILE A 216 26.39 -5.34 10.72
N GLY A 217 25.88 -4.18 10.30
CA GLY A 217 26.29 -2.88 10.82
C GLY A 217 25.99 -2.72 12.31
N GLY A 218 24.85 -3.23 12.77
CA GLY A 218 24.44 -3.23 14.18
C GLY A 218 25.33 -4.12 15.06
N LEU A 219 25.74 -5.30 14.57
CA LEU A 219 26.70 -6.18 15.26
C LEU A 219 28.08 -5.52 15.38
N ILE A 220 28.58 -4.92 14.29
CA ILE A 220 29.85 -4.20 14.29
C ILE A 220 29.79 -3.02 15.27
N ALA A 221 28.71 -2.23 15.24
CA ALA A 221 28.48 -1.14 16.17
C ALA A 221 28.40 -1.63 17.63
N GLN A 222 27.76 -2.79 17.88
CA GLN A 222 27.69 -3.41 19.19
C GLN A 222 29.08 -3.79 19.70
N ILE A 223 29.89 -4.45 18.87
CA ILE A 223 31.27 -4.86 19.20
C ILE A 223 32.12 -3.62 19.53
N ILE A 224 32.07 -2.58 18.68
CA ILE A 224 32.83 -1.35 18.88
C ILE A 224 32.38 -0.61 20.15
N SER A 225 31.07 -0.60 20.44
CA SER A 225 30.56 0.05 21.65
C SER A 225 31.05 -0.61 22.94
N VAL A 226 31.26 -1.94 22.92
CA VAL A 226 31.77 -2.72 24.05
C VAL A 226 33.30 -2.63 24.15
N ALA A 227 33.99 -2.69 23.01
CA ALA A 227 35.46 -2.64 22.95
C ALA A 227 36.02 -1.23 23.24
N PHE A 228 35.34 -0.18 22.77
CA PHE A 228 35.77 1.21 22.91
C PHE A 228 34.69 2.08 23.58
N PRO A 229 34.33 1.80 24.84
CA PRO A 229 33.26 2.51 25.55
C PRO A 229 33.60 3.99 25.78
N THR A 230 34.87 4.37 25.66
CA THR A 230 35.32 5.75 25.85
C THR A 230 34.93 6.67 24.71
N LEU A 231 34.89 6.14 23.48
CA LEU A 231 34.54 6.83 22.23
C LEU A 231 33.02 6.87 21.99
N TRP A 232 32.28 6.02 22.69
CA TRP A 232 30.85 5.88 22.53
C TRP A 232 30.08 6.87 23.41
N GLY A 233 29.07 7.55 22.86
CA GLY A 233 28.27 8.54 23.58
C GLY A 233 27.40 7.94 24.70
N GLY A 234 27.10 8.72 25.76
CA GLY A 234 26.10 8.35 26.77
C GLY A 234 26.57 8.22 28.23
N LYS A 235 27.78 8.68 28.59
CA LYS A 235 28.36 8.55 29.95
C LYS A 235 27.73 9.40 31.07
N GLN A 236 26.57 10.00 30.84
CA GLN A 236 25.91 10.86 31.83
C GLN A 236 24.95 10.03 32.70
N PRO A 237 24.69 10.43 33.96
CA PRO A 237 23.82 9.70 34.86
C PRO A 237 22.43 9.50 34.25
N LEU A 238 21.87 8.31 34.48
CA LEU A 238 20.57 7.95 33.96
C LEU A 238 19.48 8.84 34.58
N GLN A 239 18.60 9.34 33.73
CA GLN A 239 17.44 10.15 34.11
C GLN A 239 16.16 9.30 34.06
N PRO A 240 15.17 9.58 34.92
CA PRO A 240 13.85 8.97 34.78
C PRO A 240 13.23 9.38 33.43
N SER A 241 12.59 8.42 32.77
CA SER A 241 11.93 8.66 31.48
C SER A 241 10.75 9.61 31.61
N PRO A 242 10.27 10.22 30.51
CA PRO A 242 9.10 11.10 30.58
C PRO A 242 7.91 10.42 31.27
N GLY A 243 7.64 9.15 30.92
CA GLY A 243 6.57 8.35 31.55
C GLY A 243 6.79 8.02 33.04
N GLU A 244 8.00 8.18 33.57
CA GLU A 244 8.24 8.12 35.01
C GLU A 244 8.09 9.48 35.69
N LYS A 245 8.36 10.58 34.97
CA LYS A 245 8.26 11.95 35.49
C LYS A 245 6.84 12.49 35.51
N SER A 246 6.00 12.09 34.57
CA SER A 246 4.64 12.60 34.43
C SER A 246 3.64 11.51 34.09
N LEU A 247 2.57 11.42 34.90
CA LEU A 247 1.42 10.55 34.63
C LEU A 247 0.79 10.86 33.27
N GLU A 248 0.69 12.14 32.88
CA GLU A 248 0.17 12.55 31.56
C GLU A 248 0.92 11.83 30.45
N SER A 249 2.26 11.90 30.46
CA SER A 249 3.07 11.27 29.43
C SER A 249 3.03 9.75 29.49
N ARG A 250 2.93 9.15 30.68
CA ARG A 250 2.81 7.69 30.85
C ARG A 250 1.55 7.17 30.16
N PHE A 251 0.42 7.81 30.43
CA PHE A 251 -0.86 7.46 29.82
C PHE A 251 -0.88 7.78 28.33
N LEU A 252 -0.35 8.94 27.91
CA LEU A 252 -0.26 9.29 26.49
C LEU A 252 0.56 8.27 25.69
N PHE A 253 1.70 7.80 26.19
CA PHE A 253 2.47 6.78 25.49
C PHE A 253 1.77 5.41 25.52
N ALA A 254 1.23 4.99 26.66
CA ALA A 254 0.58 3.69 26.78
C ALA A 254 -0.70 3.59 25.95
N VAL A 255 -1.64 4.52 26.16
CA VAL A 255 -2.93 4.56 25.44
C VAL A 255 -2.72 5.01 24.00
N GLY A 256 -1.81 5.95 23.74
CA GLY A 256 -1.47 6.37 22.38
C GLY A 256 -0.84 5.24 21.55
N ALA A 257 0.03 4.41 22.14
CA ALA A 257 0.55 3.22 21.46
C ALA A 257 -0.57 2.21 21.17
N PHE A 258 -1.52 2.02 22.09
CA PHE A 258 -2.68 1.17 21.87
C PHE A 258 -3.58 1.70 20.75
N ILE A 259 -3.89 3.00 20.74
CA ILE A 259 -4.65 3.66 19.66
C ILE A 259 -3.92 3.50 18.33
N LEU A 260 -2.60 3.68 18.29
CA LEU A 260 -1.81 3.51 17.07
C LEU A 260 -1.82 2.05 16.58
N MET A 261 -1.71 1.08 17.49
CA MET A 261 -1.78 -0.34 17.15
C MET A 261 -3.17 -0.71 16.61
N LEU A 262 -4.24 -0.22 17.24
CA LEU A 262 -5.60 -0.40 16.79
C LEU A 262 -5.81 0.25 15.42
N LEU A 263 -5.35 1.48 15.24
CA LEU A 263 -5.38 2.22 13.98
C LEU A 263 -4.71 1.41 12.86
N LEU A 264 -3.48 0.95 13.08
CA LEU A 264 -2.76 0.14 12.09
C LEU A 264 -3.50 -1.15 11.76
N THR A 265 -4.01 -1.85 12.76
CA THR A 265 -4.77 -3.11 12.57
C THR A 265 -6.02 -2.87 11.73
N LEU A 266 -6.76 -1.79 12.02
CA LEU A 266 -7.97 -1.43 11.27
C LEU A 266 -7.64 -1.01 9.84
N LEU A 267 -6.60 -0.20 9.62
CA LEU A 267 -6.19 0.22 8.28
C LEU A 267 -5.71 -0.96 7.42
N ILE A 268 -4.95 -1.89 8.02
CA ILE A 268 -4.52 -3.12 7.33
C ILE A 268 -5.72 -4.01 7.01
N GLY A 269 -6.66 -4.16 7.96
CA GLY A 269 -7.89 -4.92 7.77
C GLY A 269 -8.77 -4.33 6.67
N ASP A 270 -8.96 -3.01 6.66
CA ASP A 270 -9.69 -2.27 5.63
C ASP A 270 -9.07 -2.48 4.24
N TRP A 271 -7.75 -2.31 4.11
CA TRP A 271 -7.03 -2.57 2.86
C TRP A 271 -7.21 -4.01 2.36
N TYR A 272 -7.09 -4.99 3.27
CA TYR A 272 -7.24 -6.41 2.92
C TYR A 272 -8.66 -6.73 2.43
N VAL A 273 -9.69 -6.27 3.14
CA VAL A 273 -11.09 -6.49 2.78
C VAL A 273 -11.43 -5.78 1.47
N ALA A 274 -11.01 -4.53 1.30
CA ALA A 274 -11.23 -3.76 0.08
C ALA A 274 -10.52 -4.39 -1.13
N GLY A 275 -9.29 -4.90 -0.95
CA GLY A 275 -8.56 -5.63 -1.98
C GLY A 275 -9.26 -6.91 -2.41
N LYS A 276 -9.76 -7.70 -1.44
CA LYS A 276 -10.55 -8.91 -1.73
C LYS A 276 -11.84 -8.58 -2.46
N ALA A 277 -12.60 -7.60 -1.96
CA ALA A 277 -13.85 -7.16 -2.59
C ALA A 277 -13.62 -6.65 -4.02
N ALA A 278 -12.54 -5.89 -4.25
CA ALA A 278 -12.19 -5.41 -5.59
C ALA A 278 -11.86 -6.54 -6.56
N ARG A 279 -11.17 -7.59 -6.08
CA ARG A 279 -10.86 -8.79 -6.88
C ARG A 279 -12.13 -9.57 -7.20
N GLU A 280 -12.98 -9.84 -6.21
CA GLU A 280 -14.28 -10.51 -6.39
C GLU A 280 -15.17 -9.77 -7.40
N LEU A 281 -15.28 -8.45 -7.28
CA LEU A 281 -16.05 -7.63 -8.23
C LEU A 281 -15.53 -7.72 -9.67
N LEU A 282 -14.22 -7.85 -9.86
CA LEU A 282 -13.64 -8.03 -11.19
C LEU A 282 -13.83 -9.45 -11.71
N GLU A 283 -13.67 -10.46 -10.86
CA GLU A 283 -13.94 -11.86 -11.21
C GLU A 283 -15.41 -12.03 -11.65
N ASP A 284 -16.37 -11.49 -10.89
CA ASP A 284 -17.79 -11.54 -11.24
C ASP A 284 -18.08 -10.85 -12.58
N ARG A 285 -17.48 -9.68 -12.82
CA ARG A 285 -17.64 -8.93 -14.09
C ARG A 285 -17.06 -9.70 -15.27
N LEU A 286 -15.86 -10.27 -15.12
CA LEU A 286 -15.20 -11.03 -16.17
C LEU A 286 -15.94 -12.33 -16.46
N SER A 287 -16.37 -13.05 -15.41
CA SER A 287 -17.17 -14.27 -15.54
C SER A 287 -18.47 -14.00 -16.28
N SER A 288 -19.22 -12.97 -15.86
CA SER A 288 -20.50 -12.61 -16.49
C SER A 288 -20.34 -12.17 -17.94
N ALA A 289 -19.32 -11.35 -18.24
CA ALA A 289 -19.05 -10.89 -19.59
C ALA A 289 -18.57 -12.04 -20.50
N GLY A 290 -17.70 -12.91 -20.00
CA GLY A 290 -17.19 -14.06 -20.75
C GLY A 290 -18.29 -15.09 -21.01
N GLU A 291 -19.14 -15.37 -20.02
CA GLU A 291 -20.30 -16.26 -20.18
C GLU A 291 -21.27 -15.71 -21.24
N SER A 292 -21.68 -14.45 -21.12
CA SER A 292 -22.57 -13.78 -22.10
C SER A 292 -22.00 -13.81 -23.52
N ALA A 293 -20.70 -13.52 -23.65
CA ALA A 293 -19.98 -13.60 -24.92
C ALA A 293 -19.97 -15.05 -25.46
N SER A 294 -19.71 -16.04 -24.61
CA SER A 294 -19.59 -17.45 -25.02
C SER A 294 -20.91 -18.05 -25.48
N GLN A 295 -22.03 -17.59 -24.94
CA GLN A 295 -23.37 -18.04 -25.34
C GLN A 295 -23.77 -17.52 -26.73
N SER A 296 -23.21 -16.39 -27.16
CA SER A 296 -23.51 -15.79 -28.47
C SER A 296 -22.85 -16.56 -29.63
N VAL A 297 -21.70 -17.21 -29.39
CA VAL A 297 -20.93 -17.89 -30.45
C VAL A 297 -21.66 -19.10 -31.05
N PRO A 298 -22.18 -20.08 -30.27
CA PRO A 298 -22.90 -21.21 -30.83
C PRO A 298 -24.12 -20.77 -31.62
N PHE A 299 -24.90 -19.82 -31.09
CA PHE A 299 -26.08 -19.30 -31.77
C PHE A 299 -25.75 -18.67 -33.12
N PHE A 300 -24.67 -17.87 -33.18
CA PHE A 300 -24.17 -17.30 -34.43
C PHE A 300 -23.77 -18.40 -35.44
N LEU A 301 -22.97 -19.38 -35.01
CA LEU A 301 -22.48 -20.44 -35.90
C LEU A 301 -23.60 -21.37 -36.37
N GLU A 302 -24.51 -21.78 -35.49
CA GLU A 302 -25.64 -22.63 -35.84
C GLU A 302 -26.62 -21.93 -36.78
N THR A 303 -26.89 -20.64 -36.54
CA THR A 303 -27.76 -19.85 -37.43
C THR A 303 -27.14 -19.73 -38.83
N GLY A 304 -25.85 -19.43 -38.92
CA GLY A 304 -25.14 -19.36 -40.21
C GLY A 304 -25.17 -20.69 -40.96
N GLN A 305 -24.87 -21.79 -40.27
CA GLN A 305 -24.93 -23.12 -40.86
C GLN A 305 -26.35 -23.45 -41.37
N ASN A 306 -27.38 -23.19 -40.57
CA ASN A 306 -28.77 -23.46 -40.96
C ASN A 306 -29.22 -22.61 -42.16
N LEU A 307 -28.84 -21.32 -42.20
CA LEU A 307 -29.14 -20.45 -43.34
C LEU A 307 -28.41 -20.89 -44.61
N ALA A 308 -27.15 -21.30 -44.50
CA ALA A 308 -26.37 -21.81 -45.63
C ALA A 308 -26.94 -23.15 -46.15
N VAL A 309 -27.33 -24.07 -45.25
CA VAL A 309 -27.96 -25.35 -45.60
C VAL A 309 -29.33 -25.15 -46.24
N GLN A 310 -30.14 -24.24 -45.71
CA GLN A 310 -31.44 -23.92 -46.29
C GLN A 310 -31.30 -23.35 -47.70
N LEU A 311 -30.28 -22.50 -47.93
CA LEU A 311 -29.98 -21.98 -49.26
C LEU A 311 -29.52 -23.12 -50.18
N ALA A 312 -28.52 -23.90 -49.78
CA ALA A 312 -27.98 -25.04 -50.54
C ALA A 312 -29.02 -26.12 -50.88
N SER A 313 -30.12 -26.21 -50.12
CA SER A 313 -31.22 -27.15 -50.37
C SER A 313 -32.19 -26.68 -51.46
N ASP A 314 -32.07 -25.46 -51.98
CA ASP A 314 -32.89 -24.96 -53.09
C ASP A 314 -32.47 -25.65 -54.40
N PRO A 315 -33.31 -26.49 -55.03
CA PRO A 315 -32.95 -27.23 -56.24
C PRO A 315 -32.51 -26.33 -57.40
N ARG A 316 -33.00 -25.07 -57.43
CA ARG A 316 -32.64 -24.10 -58.46
C ARG A 316 -31.16 -23.74 -58.47
N LEU A 317 -30.43 -23.95 -57.36
CA LEU A 317 -28.99 -23.73 -57.30
C LEU A 317 -28.17 -24.73 -58.12
N LEU A 318 -28.74 -25.88 -58.48
CA LEU A 318 -28.11 -26.86 -59.38
C LEU A 318 -28.41 -26.55 -60.85
N GLU A 319 -29.63 -26.09 -61.13
CA GLU A 319 -30.12 -25.87 -62.50
C GLU A 319 -29.71 -24.50 -63.06
N ALA A 320 -29.71 -23.45 -62.24
CA ALA A 320 -29.39 -22.10 -62.67
C ALA A 320 -27.90 -21.94 -63.02
N SER A 321 -27.60 -21.11 -64.02
CA SER A 321 -26.24 -20.77 -64.46
C SER A 321 -26.11 -19.29 -64.81
N GLY A 322 -24.88 -18.76 -64.78
CA GLY A 322 -24.61 -17.37 -65.14
C GLY A 322 -25.35 -16.35 -64.26
N ASP A 323 -26.03 -15.38 -64.88
CA ASP A 323 -26.69 -14.28 -64.19
C ASP A 323 -27.94 -14.70 -63.38
N GLU A 324 -28.59 -15.80 -63.77
CA GLU A 324 -29.74 -16.35 -63.02
C GLU A 324 -29.31 -16.85 -61.64
N LEU A 325 -28.19 -17.59 -61.59
CA LEU A 325 -27.60 -18.08 -60.33
C LEU A 325 -27.17 -16.91 -59.43
N ARG A 326 -26.58 -15.86 -60.02
CA ARG A 326 -26.18 -14.64 -59.30
C ARG A 326 -27.37 -13.89 -58.71
N SER A 327 -28.46 -13.76 -59.47
CA SER A 327 -29.70 -13.13 -59.01
C SER A 327 -30.33 -13.91 -57.86
N LEU A 328 -30.33 -15.26 -57.96
CA LEU A 328 -30.87 -16.15 -56.93
C LEU A 328 -30.14 -15.96 -55.58
N ILE A 329 -28.81 -16.05 -55.56
CA ILE A 329 -28.02 -15.84 -54.32
C ILE A 329 -28.09 -14.38 -53.83
N GLY A 330 -28.12 -13.40 -54.74
CA GLY A 330 -28.20 -11.98 -54.41
C GLY A 330 -29.51 -11.61 -53.72
N SER A 331 -30.64 -12.13 -54.22
CA SER A 331 -31.96 -11.94 -53.59
C SER A 331 -32.00 -12.49 -52.16
N ARG A 332 -31.26 -13.58 -51.90
CA ARG A 332 -31.20 -14.20 -50.56
C ARG A 332 -30.37 -13.39 -49.57
N ILE A 333 -29.22 -12.85 -49.98
CA ILE A 333 -28.39 -11.96 -49.13
C ILE A 333 -29.19 -10.73 -48.71
N GLN A 334 -29.96 -10.14 -49.63
CA GLN A 334 -30.76 -8.96 -49.33
C GLN A 334 -31.94 -9.25 -48.40
N ALA A 335 -32.52 -10.45 -48.48
CA ALA A 335 -33.64 -10.85 -47.64
C ALA A 335 -33.23 -11.12 -46.19
N VAL A 336 -32.04 -11.69 -45.97
CA VAL A 336 -31.51 -11.97 -44.63
C VAL A 336 -30.05 -11.53 -44.58
N PRO A 337 -29.74 -10.34 -44.02
CA PRO A 337 -28.41 -9.76 -44.00
C PRO A 337 -27.53 -10.43 -42.94
N TYR A 338 -27.22 -11.71 -43.16
CA TYR A 338 -26.31 -12.51 -42.35
C TYR A 338 -24.97 -12.71 -43.05
N PHE A 339 -24.99 -12.97 -44.36
CA PHE A 339 -23.78 -13.14 -45.17
C PHE A 339 -23.47 -11.86 -45.93
N ASP A 340 -22.18 -11.49 -45.96
CA ASP A 340 -21.72 -10.36 -46.76
C ASP A 340 -21.37 -10.80 -48.18
N GLN A 341 -21.03 -12.07 -48.37
CA GLN A 341 -20.57 -12.62 -49.64
C GLN A 341 -21.00 -14.08 -49.81
N PHE A 342 -21.52 -14.43 -50.99
CA PHE A 342 -21.73 -15.81 -51.42
C PHE A 342 -20.86 -16.15 -52.61
N ILE A 343 -20.34 -17.37 -52.63
CA ILE A 343 -19.56 -17.94 -53.72
C ILE A 343 -20.11 -19.34 -54.00
N VAL A 344 -20.36 -19.66 -55.26
CA VAL A 344 -20.76 -21.00 -55.70
C VAL A 344 -19.66 -21.54 -56.61
N LEU A 345 -19.12 -22.70 -56.25
CA LEU A 345 -18.05 -23.39 -56.97
C LEU A 345 -18.57 -24.69 -57.57
N ASP A 346 -18.04 -25.06 -58.73
CA ASP A 346 -18.16 -26.40 -59.28
C ASP A 346 -17.15 -27.34 -58.59
N THR A 347 -17.57 -28.56 -58.23
CA THR A 347 -16.68 -29.49 -57.52
C THR A 347 -15.69 -30.22 -58.42
N VAL A 348 -15.96 -30.29 -59.72
CA VAL A 348 -15.15 -31.01 -60.71
C VAL A 348 -14.13 -30.07 -61.35
N THR A 349 -14.56 -28.90 -61.79
CA THR A 349 -13.66 -27.93 -62.46
C THR A 349 -12.99 -26.96 -61.46
N LYS A 350 -13.47 -26.91 -60.22
CA LYS A 350 -13.12 -25.87 -59.22
C LYS A 350 -13.34 -24.44 -59.71
N GLU A 351 -14.13 -24.25 -60.77
CA GLU A 351 -14.42 -22.92 -61.31
C GLU A 351 -15.51 -22.23 -60.47
N VAL A 352 -15.37 -20.92 -60.37
CA VAL A 352 -16.34 -20.05 -59.69
C VAL A 352 -17.53 -19.80 -60.61
N LEU A 353 -18.66 -20.45 -60.32
CA LEU A 353 -19.89 -20.35 -61.10
C LEU A 353 -20.66 -19.04 -60.83
N ALA A 354 -20.67 -18.59 -59.57
CA ALA A 354 -21.29 -17.31 -59.19
C ALA A 354 -20.64 -16.71 -57.93
N VAL A 355 -20.59 -15.37 -57.87
CA VAL A 355 -20.18 -14.59 -56.70
C VAL A 355 -21.17 -13.44 -56.52
N TYR A 356 -21.50 -13.13 -55.28
CA TYR A 356 -22.22 -11.92 -54.91
C TYR A 356 -21.56 -11.32 -53.67
N PRO A 357 -21.24 -10.01 -53.61
CA PRO A 357 -21.49 -8.98 -54.63
C PRO A 357 -20.63 -9.11 -55.91
N PRO A 358 -21.08 -8.61 -57.07
CA PRO A 358 -20.40 -8.80 -58.36
C PRO A 358 -19.08 -8.03 -58.52
N SER A 359 -18.79 -7.07 -57.64
CA SER A 359 -17.51 -6.33 -57.60
C SER A 359 -16.29 -7.22 -57.30
N ASP A 360 -16.52 -8.41 -56.74
CA ASP A 360 -15.47 -9.21 -56.12
C ASP A 360 -14.93 -10.33 -57.03
N VAL A 361 -15.49 -10.50 -58.24
CA VAL A 361 -15.17 -11.63 -59.12
C VAL A 361 -13.70 -11.63 -59.56
N ASN A 362 -13.10 -10.45 -59.81
CA ASN A 362 -11.73 -10.33 -60.32
C ASN A 362 -10.65 -10.35 -59.21
N THR A 363 -11.05 -10.19 -57.95
CA THR A 363 -10.18 -10.17 -56.76
C THR A 363 -10.39 -11.40 -55.87
N LEU A 364 -11.30 -12.30 -56.25
CA LEU A 364 -11.65 -13.48 -55.48
C LEU A 364 -10.47 -14.45 -55.37
N ARG A 365 -10.03 -14.70 -54.14
CA ARG A 365 -9.15 -15.82 -53.79
C ARG A 365 -9.83 -16.63 -52.70
N LEU A 366 -9.77 -17.95 -52.84
CA LEU A 366 -10.13 -18.87 -51.77
C LEU A 366 -9.03 -18.82 -50.71
N TYR A 367 -9.44 -18.83 -49.45
CA TYR A 367 -8.49 -18.97 -48.35
C TYR A 367 -7.95 -20.42 -48.32
N PRO A 368 -6.74 -20.67 -47.78
CA PRO A 368 -6.17 -22.01 -47.72
C PRO A 368 -7.11 -23.04 -47.08
N ASP A 369 -7.81 -22.64 -46.02
CA ASP A 369 -8.75 -23.50 -45.30
C ASP A 369 -10.02 -23.80 -46.14
N GLU A 370 -10.45 -22.85 -46.99
CA GLU A 370 -11.58 -23.06 -47.90
C GLU A 370 -11.22 -24.02 -49.04
N ASP A 371 -10.02 -23.93 -49.63
CA ASP A 371 -9.60 -24.86 -50.69
C ASP A 371 -9.48 -26.31 -50.16
N ALA A 372 -8.96 -26.47 -48.93
CA ALA A 372 -9.01 -27.74 -48.23
C ALA A 372 -10.46 -28.20 -47.96
N GLY A 373 -11.34 -27.28 -47.59
CA GLY A 373 -12.76 -27.54 -47.35
C GLY A 373 -13.52 -28.02 -48.59
N VAL A 374 -13.20 -27.50 -49.79
CA VAL A 374 -13.80 -27.97 -51.05
C VAL A 374 -13.46 -29.43 -51.29
N LEU A 375 -12.20 -29.84 -51.04
CA LEU A 375 -11.77 -31.23 -51.18
C LEU A 375 -12.52 -32.16 -50.20
N LEU A 376 -12.70 -31.71 -48.95
CA LEU A 376 -13.46 -32.46 -47.95
C LEU A 376 -14.96 -32.56 -48.31
N ALA A 377 -15.53 -31.53 -48.94
CA ALA A 377 -16.91 -31.55 -49.40
C ALA A 377 -17.11 -32.63 -50.48
N THR A 378 -16.21 -32.74 -51.45
CA THR A 378 -16.24 -33.80 -52.48
C THR A 378 -16.08 -35.20 -51.86
N ASN A 379 -15.40 -35.31 -50.71
CA ASN A 379 -15.26 -36.57 -49.96
C ASN A 379 -16.43 -36.87 -48.99
N GLY A 380 -17.55 -36.12 -49.09
CA GLY A 380 -18.78 -36.40 -48.34
C GLY A 380 -18.99 -35.58 -47.08
N VAL A 381 -18.15 -34.57 -46.79
CA VAL A 381 -18.36 -33.65 -45.66
C VAL A 381 -19.28 -32.50 -46.08
N LEU A 382 -20.58 -32.67 -45.84
CA LEU A 382 -21.60 -31.79 -46.40
C LEU A 382 -21.65 -30.37 -45.82
N THR A 383 -21.22 -30.18 -44.57
CA THR A 383 -21.24 -28.86 -43.90
C THR A 383 -19.95 -28.62 -43.13
N GLN A 384 -19.33 -27.47 -43.33
CA GLN A 384 -18.04 -27.11 -42.73
C GLN A 384 -18.03 -25.63 -42.36
N ILE A 385 -17.28 -25.27 -41.33
CA ILE A 385 -17.15 -23.89 -40.84
C ILE A 385 -15.67 -23.62 -40.64
N TYR A 386 -15.18 -22.53 -41.24
CA TYR A 386 -13.78 -22.10 -41.12
C TYR A 386 -13.70 -20.68 -40.59
N SER A 387 -12.81 -20.47 -39.63
CA SER A 387 -12.45 -19.13 -39.16
C SER A 387 -11.35 -18.55 -40.05
N ILE A 388 -11.59 -17.36 -40.61
CA ILE A 388 -10.61 -16.65 -41.43
C ILE A 388 -10.10 -15.47 -40.60
N PRO A 389 -8.94 -15.62 -39.94
CA PRO A 389 -8.32 -14.50 -39.24
C PRO A 389 -7.90 -13.44 -40.27
N PRO A 390 -7.81 -12.16 -39.87
CA PRO A 390 -7.47 -11.10 -40.79
C PRO A 390 -5.99 -11.20 -41.17
N ALA A 391 -5.64 -10.90 -42.42
CA ALA A 391 -4.25 -10.94 -42.87
C ALA A 391 -3.53 -9.60 -42.63
N THR A 392 -4.28 -8.52 -42.50
CA THR A 392 -3.79 -7.17 -42.20
C THR A 392 -4.59 -6.52 -41.07
N VAL A 393 -4.05 -5.48 -40.45
CA VAL A 393 -4.71 -4.75 -39.34
C VAL A 393 -6.00 -4.04 -39.78
N GLU A 394 -6.12 -3.71 -41.07
CA GLU A 394 -7.32 -3.06 -41.63
C GLU A 394 -8.41 -4.06 -42.02
N GLU A 395 -8.05 -5.33 -42.23
CA GLU A 395 -9.01 -6.38 -42.55
C GLU A 395 -9.78 -6.82 -41.30
N SER A 396 -11.06 -7.08 -41.51
CA SER A 396 -11.93 -7.66 -40.50
C SER A 396 -12.00 -9.16 -40.68
N SER A 397 -11.93 -9.88 -39.58
CA SER A 397 -12.02 -11.33 -39.53
C SER A 397 -13.36 -11.82 -40.05
N ARG A 398 -13.33 -12.96 -40.75
CA ARG A 398 -14.51 -13.54 -41.38
C ARG A 398 -14.71 -14.98 -40.90
N VAL A 399 -15.95 -15.44 -41.00
CA VAL A 399 -16.29 -16.86 -40.89
C VAL A 399 -16.85 -17.32 -42.22
N SER A 400 -16.35 -18.45 -42.69
CA SER A 400 -16.78 -19.08 -43.92
C SER A 400 -17.63 -20.31 -43.61
N PHE A 401 -18.85 -20.32 -44.11
CA PHE A 401 -19.80 -21.43 -44.01
C PHE A 401 -19.85 -22.14 -45.34
N MET A 402 -19.35 -23.37 -45.39
CA MET A 402 -19.29 -24.17 -46.61
C MET A 402 -20.34 -25.27 -46.56
N VAL A 403 -21.16 -25.36 -47.60
CA VAL A 403 -22.19 -26.38 -47.73
C VAL A 403 -22.13 -27.01 -49.11
N ALA A 404 -22.05 -28.34 -49.14
CA ALA A 404 -22.12 -29.14 -50.35
C ALA A 404 -23.55 -29.16 -50.89
N ILE A 405 -23.71 -28.86 -52.17
CA ILE A 405 -24.96 -28.97 -52.91
C ILE A 405 -24.96 -30.33 -53.61
N VAL A 406 -25.86 -31.20 -53.16
CA VAL A 406 -26.00 -32.57 -53.67
C VAL A 406 -27.11 -32.68 -54.69
N ASP A 407 -26.90 -33.53 -55.71
CA ASP A 407 -27.94 -33.89 -56.66
C ASP A 407 -28.92 -34.94 -56.09
N PHE A 408 -29.94 -35.29 -56.87
CA PHE A 408 -30.95 -36.30 -56.49
C PHE A 408 -30.37 -37.70 -56.26
N THR A 409 -29.13 -37.97 -56.69
CA THR A 409 -28.41 -39.23 -56.46
C THR A 409 -27.49 -39.17 -55.23
N GLY A 410 -27.43 -38.02 -54.56
CA GLY A 410 -26.60 -37.79 -53.38
C GLY A 410 -25.13 -37.44 -53.70
N GLN A 411 -24.78 -37.19 -54.95
CA GLN A 411 -23.43 -36.76 -55.33
C GLN A 411 -23.28 -35.24 -55.22
N VAL A 412 -22.11 -34.79 -54.74
CA VAL A 412 -21.81 -33.37 -54.55
C VAL A 412 -21.38 -32.74 -55.87
N GLN A 413 -22.23 -31.89 -56.45
CA GLN A 413 -21.98 -31.23 -57.75
C GLN A 413 -21.43 -29.80 -57.59
N ARG A 414 -21.87 -29.08 -56.56
CA ARG A 414 -21.45 -27.70 -56.29
C ARG A 414 -21.17 -27.49 -54.81
N VAL A 415 -20.37 -26.49 -54.47
CA VAL A 415 -20.17 -26.04 -53.08
C VAL A 415 -20.58 -24.58 -52.96
N LEU A 416 -21.45 -24.29 -51.99
CA LEU A 416 -21.81 -22.95 -51.58
C LEU A 416 -20.89 -22.52 -50.44
N ILE A 417 -20.27 -21.35 -50.58
CA ILE A 417 -19.48 -20.70 -49.53
C ILE A 417 -20.16 -19.38 -49.17
N GLY A 418 -20.66 -19.28 -47.95
CA GLY A 418 -21.17 -18.04 -47.37
C GLY A 418 -20.16 -17.44 -46.40
N ARG A 419 -19.62 -16.27 -46.73
CA ARG A 419 -18.72 -15.53 -45.83
C ARG A 419 -19.50 -14.45 -45.09
N THR A 420 -19.20 -14.30 -43.81
CA THR A 420 -19.73 -13.24 -42.96
C THR A 420 -18.61 -12.62 -42.15
N THR A 421 -18.61 -11.30 -42.00
CA THR A 421 -17.63 -10.55 -41.23
C THR A 421 -18.11 -10.42 -39.79
N LEU A 422 -17.27 -10.79 -38.82
CA LEU A 422 -17.68 -10.81 -37.41
C LEU A 422 -18.07 -9.43 -36.88
N GLN A 423 -17.48 -8.36 -37.40
CA GLN A 423 -17.69 -7.00 -36.91
C GLN A 423 -18.97 -6.35 -37.45
N SER A 424 -19.51 -6.82 -38.58
CA SER A 424 -20.73 -6.27 -39.20
C SER A 424 -21.97 -7.13 -38.97
N ASN A 425 -21.81 -8.41 -38.61
CA ASN A 425 -22.95 -9.31 -38.45
C ASN A 425 -23.79 -8.96 -37.20
N PRO A 426 -25.12 -8.75 -37.32
CA PRO A 426 -25.97 -8.39 -36.18
C PRO A 426 -25.96 -9.39 -35.01
N LEU A 427 -25.70 -10.68 -35.27
CA LEU A 427 -25.70 -11.72 -34.24
C LEU A 427 -24.40 -11.77 -33.43
N THR A 428 -23.31 -11.20 -33.95
CA THR A 428 -22.03 -11.11 -33.24
C THR A 428 -21.85 -9.77 -32.55
N LEU A 429 -22.65 -8.75 -32.84
CA LEU A 429 -22.56 -7.45 -32.16
C LEU A 429 -22.58 -7.55 -30.62
N PRO A 430 -23.46 -8.35 -29.98
CA PRO A 430 -23.44 -8.49 -28.51
C PRO A 430 -22.14 -9.12 -27.97
N LEU A 431 -21.57 -10.07 -28.71
CA LEU A 431 -20.27 -10.67 -28.41
C LEU A 431 -19.18 -9.58 -28.51
N ILE A 432 -19.13 -8.85 -29.62
CA ILE A 432 -18.14 -7.80 -29.86
C ILE A 432 -18.26 -6.68 -28.81
N GLU A 433 -19.46 -6.27 -28.45
CA GLU A 433 -19.71 -5.29 -27.40
C GLU A 433 -19.22 -5.79 -26.03
N SER A 434 -19.50 -7.05 -25.67
CA SER A 434 -19.01 -7.65 -24.43
C SER A 434 -17.48 -7.67 -24.35
N LEU A 435 -16.79 -7.93 -25.47
CA LEU A 435 -15.32 -7.88 -25.54
C LEU A 435 -14.78 -6.45 -25.49
N ASN A 436 -15.45 -5.49 -26.15
CA ASN A 436 -15.04 -4.09 -26.18
C ASN A 436 -15.27 -3.37 -24.86
N ASN A 437 -16.30 -3.76 -24.08
CA ASN A 437 -16.56 -3.22 -22.75
C ASN A 437 -15.40 -3.50 -21.77
N MET A 438 -14.48 -4.43 -22.09
CA MET A 438 -13.26 -4.61 -21.30
C MET A 438 -12.32 -3.39 -21.38
N ASN A 439 -12.39 -2.61 -22.46
CA ASN A 439 -11.60 -1.39 -22.62
C ASN A 439 -11.94 -0.34 -21.53
N ASP A 440 -13.18 -0.33 -21.03
CA ASP A 440 -13.59 0.55 -19.91
C ASP A 440 -12.87 0.22 -18.60
N LEU A 441 -12.41 -1.02 -18.46
CA LEU A 441 -11.60 -1.49 -17.34
C LEU A 441 -10.09 -1.33 -17.61
N GLY A 442 -9.70 -0.74 -18.74
CA GLY A 442 -8.31 -0.71 -19.23
C GLY A 442 -7.80 -2.09 -19.63
N GLY A 443 -8.71 -3.05 -19.78
CA GLY A 443 -8.44 -4.41 -20.21
C GLY A 443 -8.70 -4.62 -21.69
N ASN A 444 -8.59 -5.86 -22.13
CA ASN A 444 -8.95 -6.26 -23.49
C ASN A 444 -9.71 -7.58 -23.49
N GLY A 445 -10.55 -7.73 -24.51
CA GLY A 445 -11.30 -8.94 -24.78
C GLY A 445 -10.92 -9.50 -26.14
N MET A 446 -10.77 -10.81 -26.23
CA MET A 446 -10.43 -11.49 -27.47
C MET A 446 -11.21 -12.79 -27.68
N LEU A 447 -11.45 -13.12 -28.94
CA LEU A 447 -12.06 -14.36 -29.39
C LEU A 447 -11.01 -15.22 -30.09
N LEU A 448 -10.91 -16.48 -29.71
CA LEU A 448 -9.97 -17.46 -30.21
C LEU A 448 -10.66 -18.54 -31.03
N ASN A 449 -10.01 -18.99 -32.10
CA ASN A 449 -10.43 -20.17 -32.86
C ASN A 449 -9.83 -21.48 -32.31
N GLU A 450 -10.14 -22.58 -32.99
CA GLU A 450 -9.64 -23.95 -32.73
C GLU A 450 -8.11 -24.08 -32.68
N ASN A 451 -7.40 -23.17 -33.34
CA ASN A 451 -5.94 -23.16 -33.42
C ASN A 451 -5.31 -22.09 -32.50
N ASN A 452 -6.07 -21.55 -31.54
CA ASN A 452 -5.66 -20.47 -30.64
C ASN A 452 -5.21 -19.18 -31.35
N ARG A 453 -5.67 -18.99 -32.59
CA ARG A 453 -5.49 -17.73 -33.31
C ARG A 453 -6.58 -16.76 -32.90
N ILE A 454 -6.20 -15.51 -32.79
CA ILE A 454 -7.09 -14.43 -32.43
C ILE A 454 -7.97 -14.12 -33.65
N ILE A 455 -9.26 -14.41 -33.54
CA ILE A 455 -10.27 -14.03 -34.53
C ILE A 455 -10.74 -12.61 -34.26
N TYR A 456 -10.82 -12.19 -33.01
CA TYR A 456 -11.19 -10.81 -32.67
C TYR A 456 -10.38 -10.36 -31.47
N HIS A 457 -9.99 -9.09 -31.47
CA HIS A 457 -9.36 -8.44 -30.33
C HIS A 457 -9.91 -7.03 -30.18
N SER A 458 -10.20 -6.59 -28.95
CA SER A 458 -10.71 -5.24 -28.70
C SER A 458 -9.68 -4.15 -29.02
N ASP A 459 -8.39 -4.46 -28.93
CA ASP A 459 -7.28 -3.68 -29.49
C ASP A 459 -6.87 -4.22 -30.87
N LYS A 460 -7.07 -3.39 -31.91
CA LYS A 460 -6.82 -3.75 -33.32
C LYS A 460 -5.37 -4.10 -33.61
N THR A 461 -4.41 -3.57 -32.84
CA THR A 461 -2.98 -3.80 -33.09
C THR A 461 -2.55 -5.25 -32.79
N GLN A 462 -3.30 -5.94 -31.93
CA GLN A 462 -2.97 -7.29 -31.45
C GLN A 462 -3.71 -8.40 -32.20
N VAL A 463 -4.57 -8.07 -33.18
CA VAL A 463 -5.41 -9.07 -33.88
C VAL A 463 -4.58 -10.10 -34.66
N LEU A 464 -3.38 -9.72 -35.11
CA LEU A 464 -2.46 -10.62 -35.83
C LEU A 464 -1.61 -11.51 -34.91
N SER A 465 -1.71 -11.35 -33.59
CA SER A 465 -0.93 -12.12 -32.63
C SER A 465 -1.58 -13.47 -32.31
N THR A 466 -0.81 -14.39 -31.73
CA THR A 466 -1.32 -15.67 -31.23
C THR A 466 -1.45 -15.63 -29.72
N TYR A 467 -2.50 -16.26 -29.21
CA TYR A 467 -2.68 -16.38 -27.77
C TYR A 467 -1.75 -17.46 -27.21
N ASN A 468 -0.84 -17.05 -26.33
CA ASN A 468 0.15 -17.92 -25.69
C ASN A 468 -0.16 -18.22 -24.20
N GLY A 469 -1.36 -17.85 -23.73
CA GLY A 469 -1.75 -18.01 -22.33
C GLY A 469 -2.20 -19.43 -21.97
N GLN A 470 -2.63 -19.61 -20.72
CA GLN A 470 -3.15 -20.91 -20.24
C GLN A 470 -4.48 -21.25 -20.92
N GLN A 471 -4.73 -22.55 -21.07
CA GLN A 471 -5.90 -23.11 -21.74
C GLN A 471 -6.52 -24.18 -20.85
N GLY A 472 -7.84 -24.37 -21.00
CA GLY A 472 -8.58 -25.36 -20.22
C GLY A 472 -9.91 -25.72 -20.87
N SER A 473 -10.45 -26.86 -20.46
CA SER A 473 -11.78 -27.33 -20.89
C SER A 473 -12.93 -26.71 -20.08
N GLN A 474 -12.61 -25.96 -19.03
CA GLN A 474 -13.55 -25.27 -18.16
C GLN A 474 -13.13 -23.81 -18.03
N ALA A 475 -14.04 -22.97 -17.52
CA ALA A 475 -13.71 -21.59 -17.25
C ALA A 475 -12.82 -21.47 -16.00
N PHE A 476 -11.81 -20.61 -16.05
CA PHE A 476 -10.91 -20.39 -14.91
C PHE A 476 -10.26 -19.01 -14.95
N PHE A 477 -9.79 -18.59 -13.77
CA PHE A 477 -8.97 -17.40 -13.59
C PHE A 477 -7.52 -17.80 -13.39
N TYR A 478 -6.62 -16.99 -13.93
CA TYR A 478 -5.20 -17.08 -13.60
C TYR A 478 -4.56 -15.69 -13.71
N ASP A 479 -3.45 -15.49 -13.01
CA ASP A 479 -2.68 -14.26 -13.12
C ASP A 479 -1.63 -14.42 -14.22
N ASP A 480 -1.56 -13.44 -15.12
CA ASP A 480 -0.59 -13.35 -16.20
C ASP A 480 0.22 -12.05 -16.08
N THR A 481 1.26 -11.91 -16.91
CA THR A 481 2.03 -10.67 -17.00
C THR A 481 2.13 -10.27 -18.47
N ALA A 482 1.62 -9.08 -18.78
CA ALA A 482 1.70 -8.49 -20.11
C ALA A 482 3.16 -8.25 -20.52
N ALA A 483 3.39 -8.05 -21.82
CA ALA A 483 4.73 -7.83 -22.38
C ALA A 483 5.44 -6.57 -21.83
N ASP A 484 4.68 -5.61 -21.30
CA ASP A 484 5.17 -4.42 -20.63
C ASP A 484 5.51 -4.63 -19.14
N GLY A 485 5.32 -5.84 -18.61
CA GLY A 485 5.52 -6.20 -17.20
C GLY A 485 4.32 -5.95 -16.29
N THR A 486 3.19 -5.48 -16.83
CA THR A 486 1.97 -5.24 -16.05
C THR A 486 1.31 -6.56 -15.67
N ARG A 487 0.98 -6.75 -14.38
CA ARG A 487 0.17 -7.90 -13.93
C ARG A 487 -1.23 -7.78 -14.52
N GLU A 488 -1.74 -8.87 -15.07
CA GLU A 488 -3.10 -8.97 -15.56
C GLU A 488 -3.82 -10.12 -14.88
N LEU A 489 -5.09 -9.90 -14.55
CA LEU A 489 -6.02 -10.96 -14.27
C LEU A 489 -6.61 -11.44 -15.60
N VAL A 490 -6.45 -12.73 -15.90
CA VAL A 490 -6.99 -13.33 -17.11
C VAL A 490 -8.12 -14.27 -16.76
N TYR A 491 -9.22 -14.13 -17.49
CA TYR A 491 -10.34 -15.04 -17.47
C TYR A 491 -10.43 -15.77 -18.80
N TYR A 492 -10.35 -17.10 -18.76
CA TYR A 492 -10.50 -17.96 -19.94
C TYR A 492 -11.86 -18.65 -19.89
N GLN A 493 -12.67 -18.48 -20.93
CA GLN A 493 -14.00 -19.07 -21.07
C GLN A 493 -14.07 -19.89 -22.38
N PRO A 494 -14.09 -21.23 -22.32
CA PRO A 494 -14.35 -22.04 -23.50
C PRO A 494 -15.82 -21.93 -23.94
N VAL A 495 -16.04 -22.01 -25.26
CA VAL A 495 -17.38 -22.05 -25.86
C VAL A 495 -17.91 -23.48 -25.83
N LEU A 496 -19.14 -23.67 -25.35
CA LEU A 496 -19.73 -25.01 -25.28
C LEU A 496 -19.97 -25.58 -26.68
N GLY A 497 -19.52 -26.81 -26.95
CA GLY A 497 -19.79 -27.53 -28.19
C GLY A 497 -19.00 -27.05 -29.42
N ARG A 498 -18.08 -26.09 -29.25
CA ARG A 498 -17.17 -25.61 -30.29
C ARG A 498 -15.76 -25.42 -29.72
N PRO A 499 -14.70 -25.71 -30.48
CA PRO A 499 -13.31 -25.51 -30.05
C PRO A 499 -12.88 -24.03 -30.05
N TRP A 500 -13.78 -23.10 -29.70
CA TRP A 500 -13.50 -21.67 -29.62
C TRP A 500 -13.44 -21.26 -28.15
N ALA A 501 -12.77 -20.15 -27.87
CA ALA A 501 -12.68 -19.62 -26.52
C ALA A 501 -12.67 -18.09 -26.51
N ILE A 502 -13.13 -17.54 -25.39
CA ILE A 502 -13.07 -16.12 -25.09
C ILE A 502 -12.05 -15.91 -23.99
N VAL A 503 -11.20 -14.91 -24.17
CA VAL A 503 -10.21 -14.51 -23.17
C VAL A 503 -10.43 -13.05 -22.85
N LEU A 504 -10.60 -12.75 -21.57
CA LEU A 504 -10.71 -11.39 -21.06
C LEU A 504 -9.53 -11.12 -20.14
N LYS A 505 -8.84 -10.00 -20.34
CA LYS A 505 -7.70 -9.58 -19.53
C LYS A 505 -7.97 -8.23 -18.91
N VAL A 506 -7.68 -8.08 -17.62
CA VAL A 506 -7.77 -6.80 -16.91
C VAL A 506 -6.50 -6.54 -16.11
N PRO A 507 -5.87 -5.36 -16.24
CA PRO A 507 -4.70 -5.01 -15.44
C PRO A 507 -4.99 -5.00 -13.94
N ALA A 508 -4.08 -5.56 -13.14
CA ALA A 508 -4.17 -5.59 -11.68
C ALA A 508 -4.22 -4.19 -11.06
N GLN A 509 -3.66 -3.18 -11.74
CA GLN A 509 -3.74 -1.77 -11.34
C GLN A 509 -5.21 -1.31 -11.21
N ARG A 510 -6.12 -1.89 -12.01
CA ARG A 510 -7.54 -1.54 -11.94
C ARG A 510 -8.21 -2.10 -10.69
N ALA A 511 -7.87 -3.33 -10.30
CA ALA A 511 -8.29 -3.91 -9.03
C ALA A 511 -7.86 -3.03 -7.85
N GLN A 512 -6.61 -2.55 -7.87
CA GLN A 512 -6.09 -1.68 -6.82
C GLN A 512 -6.78 -0.31 -6.78
N GLN A 513 -7.15 0.24 -7.93
CA GLN A 513 -7.90 1.49 -7.96
C GLN A 513 -9.31 1.32 -7.38
N ILE A 514 -9.97 0.21 -7.68
CA ILE A 514 -11.26 -0.15 -7.07
C ILE A 514 -11.08 -0.32 -5.56
N ALA A 515 -10.05 -1.04 -5.12
CA ALA A 515 -9.74 -1.24 -3.70
C ALA A 515 -9.49 0.09 -2.97
N LEU A 516 -8.73 1.02 -3.58
CA LEU A 516 -8.52 2.37 -3.02
C LEU A 516 -9.82 3.16 -2.93
N ASN A 517 -10.69 3.10 -3.93
CA ASN A 517 -11.98 3.79 -3.89
C ASN A 517 -12.89 3.26 -2.77
N ILE A 518 -12.78 1.97 -2.44
CA ILE A 518 -13.51 1.34 -1.33
C ILE A 518 -12.87 1.69 0.02
N ALA A 519 -11.55 1.56 0.15
CA ALA A 519 -10.82 1.73 1.42
C ALA A 519 -10.64 3.20 1.84
N MET A 520 -10.33 4.09 0.89
CA MET A 520 -9.92 5.47 1.20
C MET A 520 -10.93 6.24 2.10
N PRO A 521 -12.26 6.21 1.85
CA PRO A 521 -13.22 6.90 2.72
C PRO A 521 -13.21 6.34 4.15
N LEU A 522 -13.11 5.02 4.31
CA LEU A 522 -13.11 4.34 5.60
C LEU A 522 -11.79 4.58 6.35
N ALA A 523 -10.65 4.53 5.65
CA ALA A 523 -9.34 4.89 6.17
C ALA A 523 -9.29 6.34 6.69
N LEU A 524 -9.83 7.31 5.92
CA LEU A 524 -9.91 8.71 6.34
C LEU A 524 -10.77 8.88 7.61
N MET A 525 -11.91 8.18 7.69
CA MET A 525 -12.76 8.17 8.87
C MET A 525 -12.05 7.57 10.09
N ILE A 526 -11.35 6.44 9.92
CA ILE A 526 -10.57 5.78 10.99
C ILE A 526 -9.47 6.72 11.51
N ILE A 527 -8.71 7.36 10.61
CA ILE A 527 -7.65 8.31 10.97
C ILE A 527 -8.25 9.51 11.72
N PHE A 528 -9.38 10.05 11.24
CA PHE A 528 -10.07 11.17 11.90
C PHE A 528 -10.53 10.80 13.31
N LEU A 529 -11.14 9.62 13.51
CA LEU A 529 -11.55 9.15 14.83
C LEU A 529 -10.37 8.92 15.77
N ALA A 530 -9.26 8.35 15.28
CA ALA A 530 -8.05 8.20 16.08
C ALA A 530 -7.44 9.55 16.48
N PHE A 531 -7.47 10.53 15.59
CA PHE A 531 -7.03 11.90 15.88
C PHE A 531 -7.89 12.55 16.95
N VAL A 532 -9.22 12.45 16.83
CA VAL A 532 -10.17 12.94 17.86
C VAL A 532 -9.94 12.23 19.19
N ALA A 533 -9.77 10.90 19.18
CA ALA A 533 -9.48 10.13 20.39
C ALA A 533 -8.18 10.56 21.07
N MET A 534 -7.12 10.81 20.29
CA MET A 534 -5.84 11.30 20.80
C MET A 534 -5.95 12.71 21.41
N ILE A 535 -6.71 13.61 20.77
CA ILE A 535 -6.98 14.95 21.32
C ILE A 535 -7.79 14.85 22.61
N SER A 536 -8.89 14.10 22.61
CA SER A 536 -9.74 13.91 23.78
C SER A 536 -8.97 13.33 24.95
N LEU A 537 -8.11 12.33 24.71
CA LEU A 537 -7.20 11.77 25.71
C LEU A 537 -6.26 12.86 26.27
N ARG A 538 -5.62 13.65 25.40
CA ARG A 538 -4.67 14.68 25.82
C ARG A 538 -5.35 15.78 26.63
N LEU A 539 -6.54 16.23 26.23
CA LEU A 539 -7.32 17.24 26.95
C LEU A 539 -7.80 16.71 28.30
N GLY A 540 -8.35 15.49 28.33
CA GLY A 540 -8.81 14.85 29.56
C GLY A 540 -7.69 14.65 30.59
N LEU A 541 -6.54 14.15 30.15
CA LEU A 541 -5.37 14.01 31.01
C LEU A 541 -4.89 15.35 31.57
N ARG A 542 -4.87 16.41 30.74
CA ARG A 542 -4.40 17.74 31.16
C ARG A 542 -5.25 18.33 32.29
N VAL A 543 -6.56 18.08 32.30
CA VAL A 543 -7.48 18.52 33.36
C VAL A 543 -7.19 17.79 34.69
N VAL A 544 -7.02 16.47 34.62
CA VAL A 544 -6.74 15.64 35.81
C VAL A 544 -5.36 15.97 36.38
N THR A 545 -4.32 16.03 35.53
CA THR A 545 -2.96 16.34 36.00
C THR A 545 -2.83 17.76 36.50
N GLY A 546 -3.55 18.73 35.91
CA GLY A 546 -3.58 20.10 36.42
C GLY A 546 -4.17 20.19 37.83
N SER A 547 -5.24 19.44 38.10
CA SER A 547 -5.85 19.40 39.43
C SER A 547 -4.94 18.76 40.49
N LEU A 548 -4.24 17.68 40.12
CA LEU A 548 -3.24 17.04 40.99
C LEU A 548 -2.03 17.94 41.25
N GLN A 549 -1.56 18.68 40.24
CA GLN A 549 -0.48 19.66 40.41
C GLN A 549 -0.88 20.79 41.35
N GLY A 550 -2.12 21.28 41.25
CA GLY A 550 -2.65 22.28 42.19
C GLY A 550 -2.70 21.77 43.63
N LEU A 551 -3.18 20.55 43.84
CA LEU A 551 -3.16 19.90 45.16
C LEU A 551 -1.74 19.74 45.72
N ALA A 552 -0.79 19.33 44.89
CA ALA A 552 0.62 19.21 45.30
C ALA A 552 1.22 20.57 45.70
N ALA A 553 0.83 21.66 45.01
CA ALA A 553 1.26 23.01 45.36
C ALA A 553 0.69 23.47 46.71
N GLU A 554 -0.60 23.22 46.98
CA GLU A 554 -1.23 23.56 48.25
C GLU A 554 -0.69 22.70 49.41
N ALA A 555 -0.43 21.40 49.18
CA ALA A 555 0.25 20.56 50.16
C ALA A 555 1.62 21.10 50.55
N ASN A 556 2.40 21.63 49.58
CA ASN A 556 3.67 22.28 49.87
C ASN A 556 3.51 23.57 50.68
N ARG A 557 2.45 24.34 50.48
CA ARG A 557 2.15 25.54 51.30
C ARG A 557 1.81 25.17 52.74
N ILE A 558 0.96 24.16 52.92
CA ILE A 558 0.64 23.60 54.23
C ILE A 558 1.92 23.13 54.94
N ALA A 559 2.81 22.43 54.23
CA ALA A 559 4.09 21.98 54.75
C ALA A 559 5.05 23.13 55.11
N GLN A 560 4.92 24.29 54.47
CA GLN A 560 5.65 25.52 54.81
C GLN A 560 5.01 26.31 55.96
N GLY A 561 3.94 25.80 56.58
CA GLY A 561 3.25 26.43 57.71
C GLY A 561 2.25 27.52 57.31
N GLN A 562 1.96 27.68 56.01
CA GLN A 562 0.97 28.64 55.52
C GLN A 562 -0.42 28.00 55.57
N LEU A 563 -1.08 28.10 56.73
CA LEU A 563 -2.39 27.48 56.95
C LEU A 563 -3.56 28.43 56.71
N ASP A 564 -3.32 29.71 56.44
CA ASP A 564 -4.38 30.74 56.39
C ASP A 564 -5.25 30.71 55.12
N HIS A 565 -4.97 29.78 54.20
CA HIS A 565 -5.69 29.68 52.93
C HIS A 565 -6.52 28.40 52.85
N PRO A 566 -7.87 28.49 52.85
CA PRO A 566 -8.73 27.30 52.74
C PRO A 566 -8.74 26.74 51.31
N LEU A 567 -8.68 25.41 51.19
CA LEU A 567 -8.80 24.71 49.92
C LEU A 567 -10.26 24.70 49.46
N GLN A 568 -10.55 25.31 48.31
CA GLN A 568 -11.88 25.21 47.70
C GLN A 568 -12.14 23.80 47.18
N VAL A 569 -13.00 23.07 47.88
CA VAL A 569 -13.49 21.77 47.42
C VAL A 569 -14.55 21.99 46.34
N LYS A 570 -14.19 21.64 45.09
CA LYS A 570 -15.13 21.62 43.96
C LYS A 570 -15.23 20.21 43.39
N GLY A 571 -16.45 19.75 43.12
CA GLY A 571 -16.76 18.45 42.52
C GLY A 571 -17.12 17.34 43.51
N GLU A 572 -17.41 16.16 42.97
CA GLU A 572 -17.74 14.93 43.70
C GLU A 572 -16.88 13.72 43.29
N ASP A 573 -15.88 13.94 42.42
CA ASP A 573 -14.96 12.90 41.96
C ASP A 573 -13.87 12.55 43.01
N GLU A 574 -13.01 11.59 42.67
CA GLU A 574 -11.90 11.16 43.53
C GLU A 574 -10.93 12.33 43.84
N VAL A 575 -10.83 13.30 42.94
CA VAL A 575 -10.03 14.52 43.14
C VAL A 575 -10.67 15.43 44.20
N ALA A 576 -12.00 15.58 44.19
CA ALA A 576 -12.73 16.31 45.22
C ALA A 576 -12.66 15.61 46.58
N GLN A 577 -12.75 14.28 46.61
CA GLN A 577 -12.54 13.51 47.84
C GLN A 577 -11.15 13.76 48.42
N LEU A 578 -10.11 13.77 47.57
CA LEU A 578 -8.75 14.10 47.98
C LEU A 578 -8.65 15.55 48.50
N ARG A 579 -9.26 16.53 47.82
CA ARG A 579 -9.32 17.92 48.30
C ARG A 579 -9.94 18.05 49.70
N ARG A 580 -11.03 17.33 49.98
CA ARG A 580 -11.67 17.32 51.31
C ARG A 580 -10.73 16.79 52.37
N ALA A 581 -10.03 15.68 52.08
CA ALA A 581 -9.08 15.09 53.01
C ALA A 581 -7.91 16.05 53.33
N PHE A 582 -7.38 16.76 52.32
CA PHE A 582 -6.34 17.78 52.52
C PHE A 582 -6.84 18.99 53.31
N GLU A 583 -8.06 19.46 53.06
CA GLU A 583 -8.65 20.58 53.82
C GLU A 583 -8.89 20.20 55.29
N GLN A 584 -9.34 18.97 55.55
CA GLN A 584 -9.48 18.45 56.91
C GLN A 584 -8.12 18.33 57.62
N MET A 585 -7.07 17.95 56.90
CA MET A 585 -5.71 17.93 57.43
C MET A 585 -5.22 19.34 57.77
N ARG A 586 -5.40 20.31 56.85
CA ARG A 586 -5.02 21.72 57.06
C ARG A 586 -5.72 22.30 58.29
N SER A 587 -7.04 22.13 58.40
CA SER A 587 -7.82 22.66 59.52
C SER A 587 -7.44 22.00 60.86
N SER A 588 -7.19 20.69 60.86
CA SER A 588 -6.70 19.99 62.07
C SER A 588 -5.32 20.48 62.50
N LEU A 589 -4.41 20.73 61.55
CA LEU A 589 -3.08 21.29 61.84
C LEU A 589 -3.18 22.72 62.38
N GLN A 590 -4.07 23.54 61.81
CA GLN A 590 -4.32 24.91 62.28
C GLN A 590 -4.84 24.90 63.72
N ALA A 591 -5.85 24.08 64.01
CA ALA A 591 -6.42 23.96 65.35
C ALA A 591 -5.36 23.52 66.38
N ARG A 592 -4.52 22.54 66.03
CA ARG A 592 -3.41 22.09 66.90
C ARG A 592 -2.38 23.18 67.14
N LEU A 593 -2.03 23.99 66.14
CA LEU A 593 -1.10 25.10 66.29
C LEU A 593 -1.68 26.24 67.15
N GLU A 594 -2.95 26.56 66.97
CA GLU A 594 -3.67 27.53 67.81
C GLU A 594 -3.73 27.06 69.27
N GLU A 595 -4.03 25.79 69.51
CA GLU A 595 -4.02 25.17 70.84
C GLU A 595 -2.63 25.25 71.49
N ILE A 596 -1.56 24.90 70.77
CA ILE A 596 -0.18 25.01 71.27
C ILE A 596 0.19 26.46 71.59
N ASN A 597 -0.15 27.41 70.72
CA ASN A 597 0.11 28.84 70.96
C ASN A 597 -0.67 29.36 72.20
N GLN A 598 -1.90 28.89 72.39
CA GLN A 598 -2.70 29.22 73.57
C GLN A 598 -2.05 28.65 74.83
N LEU A 599 -1.63 27.37 74.83
CA LEU A 599 -0.90 26.76 75.95
C LEU A 599 0.43 27.46 76.24
N LEU A 600 1.18 27.85 75.21
CA LEU A 600 2.43 28.60 75.36
C LEU A 600 2.17 29.97 76.00
N ARG A 601 1.13 30.68 75.58
CA ARG A 601 0.73 31.98 76.15
C ARG A 601 0.36 31.86 77.62
N VAL A 602 -0.40 30.82 77.97
CA VAL A 602 -0.75 30.50 79.36
C VAL A 602 0.51 30.19 80.17
N SER A 603 1.39 29.32 79.65
CA SER A 603 2.65 28.96 80.34
C SER A 603 3.58 30.15 80.53
N GLN A 604 3.71 31.04 79.54
CA GLN A 604 4.53 32.25 79.65
C GLN A 604 3.92 33.26 80.63
N GLY A 605 2.59 33.45 80.62
CA GLY A 605 1.89 34.31 81.58
C GLY A 605 2.00 33.83 83.03
N VAL A 606 1.97 32.51 83.24
CA VAL A 606 2.21 31.88 84.56
C VAL A 606 3.66 32.09 85.01
N ALA A 607 4.63 31.98 84.10
CA ALA A 607 6.06 32.08 84.42
C ALA A 607 6.57 33.52 84.61
N SER A 608 5.92 34.52 84.00
CA SER A 608 6.32 35.93 84.10
C SER A 608 5.81 36.66 85.35
N SER A 609 4.97 36.02 86.15
CA SER A 609 4.40 36.61 87.36
C SER A 609 4.93 35.90 88.61
N LEU A 610 5.46 36.69 89.54
CA LEU A 610 5.91 36.24 90.86
C LEU A 610 4.78 36.27 91.91
N GLU A 611 3.63 36.86 91.56
CA GLU A 611 2.44 36.91 92.42
C GLU A 611 1.39 35.89 91.97
N MET A 612 0.95 35.04 92.91
CA MET A 612 0.07 33.89 92.63
C MET A 612 -1.27 34.30 91.97
N GLN A 613 -1.81 35.47 92.32
CA GLN A 613 -3.06 35.97 91.72
C GLN A 613 -2.91 36.25 90.21
N ASP A 614 -1.78 36.81 89.81
CA ASP A 614 -1.51 37.17 88.42
C ASP A 614 -1.02 35.97 87.59
N ALA A 615 -0.38 34.97 88.22
CA ALA A 615 0.03 33.74 87.55
C ALA A 615 -1.14 32.80 87.23
N VAL A 616 -2.18 32.77 88.07
CA VAL A 616 -3.30 31.82 87.94
C VAL A 616 -4.39 32.33 86.98
N LYS A 617 -4.54 33.65 86.87
CA LYS A 617 -5.58 34.29 86.03
C LYS A 617 -5.55 33.84 84.56
N PRO A 618 -4.41 33.77 83.85
CA PRO A 618 -4.37 33.28 82.46
C PRO A 618 -4.85 31.84 82.30
N VAL A 619 -4.60 30.98 83.30
CA VAL A 619 -5.07 29.58 83.30
C VAL A 619 -6.59 29.53 83.42
N LEU A 620 -7.18 30.36 84.29
CA LEU A 620 -8.63 30.42 84.46
C LEU A 620 -9.34 30.96 83.22
N GLU A 621 -8.80 32.02 82.63
CA GLU A 621 -9.32 32.58 81.38
C GLU A 621 -9.22 31.58 80.21
N ALA A 622 -8.13 30.80 80.15
CA ALA A 622 -7.99 29.74 79.14
C ALA A 622 -8.98 28.57 79.35
N ILE A 623 -9.30 28.19 80.59
CA ILE A 623 -10.32 27.16 80.85
C ILE A 623 -11.72 27.71 80.56
N LEU A 624 -12.00 28.97 80.90
CA LEU A 624 -13.25 29.65 80.53
C LEU A 624 -13.46 29.68 79.01
N SER A 625 -12.41 29.92 78.21
CA SER A 625 -12.52 29.96 76.75
C SER A 625 -12.77 28.60 76.09
N THR A 626 -12.54 27.48 76.80
CA THR A 626 -12.92 26.13 76.33
C THR A 626 -14.42 25.81 76.49
N GLY A 627 -15.24 26.78 76.96
CA GLY A 627 -16.70 26.65 77.04
C GLY A 627 -17.26 26.39 78.45
N ALA A 628 -16.44 26.53 79.49
CA ALA A 628 -16.89 26.37 80.88
C ALA A 628 -17.69 27.60 81.36
N ASN A 629 -18.84 27.39 82.00
CA ASN A 629 -19.68 28.49 82.52
C ASN A 629 -19.09 29.21 83.75
N SER A 630 -18.23 28.53 84.53
CA SER A 630 -17.50 29.15 85.64
C SER A 630 -16.26 28.33 85.98
N VAL A 631 -15.16 28.99 86.32
CA VAL A 631 -13.91 28.34 86.75
C VAL A 631 -13.47 28.96 88.07
N ARG A 632 -13.10 28.14 89.05
CA ARG A 632 -12.69 28.57 90.40
C ARG A 632 -11.46 27.78 90.82
N VAL A 633 -10.54 28.44 91.53
CA VAL A 633 -9.35 27.79 92.11
C VAL A 633 -9.57 27.61 93.59
N ALA A 634 -9.48 26.36 94.04
CA ALA A 634 -9.47 26.02 95.46
C ALA A 634 -8.01 25.81 95.88
N LEU A 635 -7.49 26.69 96.73
CA LEU A 635 -6.16 26.55 97.30
C LEU A 635 -6.26 25.73 98.59
N SER A 636 -5.54 24.62 98.65
CA SER A 636 -5.34 23.93 99.92
C SER A 636 -4.32 24.73 100.73
N PRO A 637 -4.60 25.08 102.00
CA PRO A 637 -3.53 25.49 102.90
C PRO A 637 -2.55 24.30 103.04
N ASN A 638 -1.25 24.54 102.87
CA ASN A 638 -0.23 23.51 103.04
C ASN A 638 -0.28 22.90 104.45
N ILE A 639 0.08 21.63 104.54
CA ILE A 639 0.65 21.02 105.76
C ILE A 639 2.06 21.58 105.95
#